data_AF-A0A6A6SU71-F1
#
_entry.id   AF-A0A6A6SU71-F1
#
_cell.length_a   1.000
_cell.length_b   1.000
_cell.length_c   1.000
_cell.angle_alpha   90.00
_cell.angle_beta   90.00
_cell.angle_gamma   90.00
#
_symmetry.space_group_name_H-M   'P 1'
#
loop_
_entity.id
_entity.type
_entity.pdbx_description
1 polymer ?
#
loop_
_entity_poly.entity_id
_entity_poly.type
_entity_poly.pdbx_seq_one_letter_code
_entity_poly.pdbx_strand_id
1 'polypeptide(L)'
;MVLVTRFLWHKHSKNDTEKPRDVSADHSHERVFSKFFSGDTPWTRALGSKHGKGERVPTLAGIIKAGDEGVYSSTFFNRLHQQQNPSESSLPALYQEFADHLRSRGVVDKSAYTPALSDFISRQKRGLRRSQSTRPTKQARPELPSRHRTSIDLAEMGLGRARSRRVTPVLTSAFNKLPEEIRGASESATSWMVDLRHTSYYDGKMSIAVVPEEVVALAAILGTQPTVTAQDSKSGVLHSTTRTGALGISINVTFTANGKCEVMLSHQKQSISQLPAKGSAYSTLWAKHLAAGSLPFAQNKHHLDSILITSDTLSAIQSGACLRVGTSDAMTNASRFLTSLPNSRKVKFHTLSSSSTSTSTPLLLHAIANMPFSGGFTPLAAMSLINTVGFVASGGLPAGRLLQRLESLIEKVHRQAPHLGLFGPLYEAANARQLFREHEHLGKMATGAIEHEDIADRTARMHRYTTLLERLMFLVPDMKTQDVLAAVQEALRKELEHSYADAVAVFARGGASPDASLHTPTKRLSSHSTRPHYSKRYSLNITPPTDSQTPPSAFCAPKRASTFPQALLIDPHSNLGRDAERILKLELPFSVETVAFVARLILVAWTLSVEPVAWEEGEQGIKMLDLASLPEKMIMS
;
A
#
# COMPACT_ATOMS: atom_id res chain seq x y z
N MET A 1 26.05 -34.48 66.63
CA MET A 1 27.18 -35.36 66.31
C MET A 1 27.07 -35.73 64.84
N VAL A 2 28.12 -35.46 64.04
CA VAL A 2 28.56 -36.26 62.86
C VAL A 2 27.62 -36.19 61.62
N LEU A 3 28.01 -35.83 60.39
CA LEU A 3 29.29 -35.69 59.72
C LEU A 3 29.13 -34.81 58.46
N VAL A 4 30.22 -34.12 58.12
CA VAL A 4 30.48 -33.36 56.89
C VAL A 4 31.01 -34.31 55.82
N THR A 5 30.58 -34.19 54.57
CA THR A 5 31.32 -34.74 53.41
C THR A 5 31.52 -33.67 52.35
N ARG A 6 32.78 -33.28 52.16
CA ARG A 6 33.32 -32.49 51.05
C ARG A 6 33.70 -33.44 49.92
N PHE A 7 33.34 -33.11 48.68
CA PHE A 7 34.01 -33.67 47.49
C PHE A 7 34.88 -32.59 46.84
N LEU A 8 36.19 -32.81 46.91
CA LEU A 8 37.22 -32.17 46.10
C LEU A 8 37.37 -32.99 44.82
N TRP A 9 37.27 -32.36 43.64
CA TRP A 9 37.70 -32.98 42.39
C TRP A 9 38.93 -32.25 41.85
N HIS A 10 40.03 -33.00 41.78
CA HIS A 10 41.34 -32.55 41.32
C HIS A 10 41.40 -32.46 39.79
N LYS A 11 42.04 -31.39 39.31
CA LYS A 11 42.66 -31.30 37.99
C LYS A 11 43.76 -32.37 37.85
N HIS A 12 43.85 -33.02 36.69
CA HIS A 12 45.14 -33.36 36.11
C HIS A 12 45.12 -33.28 34.57
N SER A 13 46.19 -32.67 34.09
CA SER A 13 46.62 -32.45 32.72
C SER A 13 47.12 -33.74 32.05
N LYS A 14 46.94 -33.85 30.73
CA LYS A 14 47.89 -34.54 29.86
C LYS A 14 47.93 -33.87 28.48
N ASN A 15 49.10 -33.34 28.15
CA ASN A 15 49.52 -32.97 26.80
C ASN A 15 49.55 -34.22 25.90
N ASP A 16 49.21 -34.07 24.62
CA ASP A 16 50.07 -34.63 23.57
C ASP A 16 49.88 -33.99 22.19
N THR A 17 51.02 -33.54 21.67
CA THR A 17 51.55 -33.52 20.30
C THR A 17 50.80 -32.91 19.09
N GLU A 18 51.57 -32.04 18.42
CA GLU A 18 51.37 -31.34 17.16
C GLU A 18 51.13 -32.25 15.95
N LYS A 19 50.23 -31.83 15.05
CA LYS A 19 50.41 -31.88 13.57
C LYS A 19 49.68 -30.70 12.91
N PRO A 20 50.26 -30.04 11.88
CA PRO A 20 49.61 -28.97 11.15
C PRO A 20 48.75 -29.56 10.02
N ARG A 21 47.50 -29.12 9.90
CA ARG A 21 46.68 -29.36 8.70
C ARG A 21 45.86 -28.13 8.34
N ASP A 22 45.82 -27.94 7.03
CA ASP A 22 45.25 -26.86 6.25
C ASP A 22 43.83 -26.46 6.67
N VAL A 23 43.64 -25.13 6.76
CA VAL A 23 42.35 -24.50 7.03
C VAL A 23 41.53 -24.46 5.74
N SER A 24 40.67 -25.46 5.57
CA SER A 24 39.49 -25.37 4.71
C SER A 24 38.33 -24.86 5.57
N ALA A 25 37.83 -23.66 5.26
CA ALA A 25 36.73 -23.03 5.97
C ALA A 25 35.39 -23.52 5.43
N ASP A 26 34.84 -24.57 6.05
CA ASP A 26 33.46 -25.00 5.88
C ASP A 26 32.68 -24.60 7.15
N HIS A 27 31.91 -23.51 7.07
CA HIS A 27 31.09 -22.99 8.17
C HIS A 27 29.64 -23.45 8.02
N SER A 28 29.39 -24.73 8.33
CA SER A 28 28.06 -25.34 8.30
C SER A 28 27.58 -25.90 9.66
N HIS A 29 28.11 -25.41 10.79
CA HIS A 29 27.76 -25.95 12.12
C HIS A 29 27.39 -24.96 13.25
N GLU A 30 27.07 -23.69 12.96
CA GLU A 30 26.76 -22.70 14.03
C GLU A 30 25.27 -22.55 14.39
N ARG A 31 24.35 -23.37 13.83
CA ARG A 31 22.90 -23.28 14.14
C ARG A 31 22.37 -24.27 15.17
N VAL A 32 23.19 -25.20 15.68
CA VAL A 32 22.72 -26.24 16.64
C VAL A 32 23.17 -25.98 18.09
N PHE A 33 24.20 -25.16 18.32
CA PHE A 33 24.73 -24.92 19.68
C PHE A 33 24.00 -23.83 20.49
N SER A 34 23.12 -23.04 19.88
CA SER A 34 22.36 -22.00 20.60
C SER A 34 21.16 -22.52 21.40
N LYS A 35 20.86 -23.84 21.35
CA LYS A 35 19.76 -24.46 22.10
C LYS A 35 20.18 -25.21 23.38
N PHE A 36 21.47 -25.44 23.63
CA PHE A 36 21.92 -26.21 24.80
C PHE A 36 22.49 -25.38 25.96
N PHE A 37 22.70 -24.08 25.79
CA PHE A 37 23.13 -23.17 26.86
C PHE A 37 22.06 -22.11 27.15
N SER A 38 20.93 -22.55 27.70
CA SER A 38 19.97 -21.68 28.42
C SER A 38 19.85 -22.11 29.89
N GLY A 39 20.99 -22.46 30.50
CA GLY A 39 21.12 -22.60 31.95
C GLY A 39 21.56 -21.28 32.56
N ASP A 40 20.60 -20.50 33.06
CA ASP A 40 20.84 -19.28 33.84
C ASP A 40 21.57 -19.63 35.16
N THR A 41 22.90 -19.54 35.20
CA THR A 41 23.65 -19.47 36.46
C THR A 41 23.63 -18.04 37.01
N PRO A 42 23.09 -17.78 38.21
CA PRO A 42 22.86 -16.42 38.74
C PRO A 42 24.12 -15.62 39.16
N TRP A 43 25.31 -16.20 39.12
CA TRP A 43 26.53 -15.68 39.77
C TRP A 43 27.51 -15.05 38.77
N THR A 44 27.40 -15.34 37.48
CA THR A 44 28.17 -14.65 36.42
C THR A 44 27.64 -13.25 36.10
N ARG A 45 26.49 -12.83 36.66
CA ARG A 45 25.95 -11.45 36.50
C ARG A 45 26.65 -10.40 37.37
N ALA A 46 27.47 -10.78 38.35
CA ALA A 46 28.01 -9.84 39.33
C ALA A 46 29.33 -9.16 38.91
N LEU A 47 30.08 -9.70 37.94
CA LEU A 47 31.45 -9.22 37.64
C LEU A 47 31.73 -8.94 36.15
N GLY A 48 30.73 -9.07 35.26
CA GLY A 48 30.86 -8.59 33.89
C GLY A 48 30.66 -7.07 33.84
N SER A 49 31.66 -6.31 33.38
CA SER A 49 31.48 -4.91 33.00
C SER A 49 30.24 -4.82 32.11
N LYS A 50 29.29 -3.95 32.48
CA LYS A 50 28.10 -3.65 31.67
C LYS A 50 28.53 -2.93 30.40
N HIS A 51 29.20 -3.61 29.47
CA HIS A 51 29.25 -3.15 28.09
C HIS A 51 27.80 -3.05 27.64
N GLY A 52 27.36 -1.81 27.42
CA GLY A 52 25.98 -1.46 27.20
C GLY A 52 25.42 -2.25 26.03
N LYS A 53 24.67 -3.32 26.32
CA LYS A 53 23.88 -4.01 25.31
C LYS A 53 22.93 -2.94 24.75
N GLY A 54 23.00 -2.71 23.43
CA GLY A 54 22.18 -1.74 22.73
C GLY A 54 20.69 -1.94 23.01
N GLU A 55 19.85 -0.99 22.61
CA GLU A 55 18.40 -1.13 22.79
C GLU A 55 17.88 -2.31 21.96
N ARG A 56 16.93 -3.09 22.52
CA ARG A 56 16.26 -4.14 21.74
C ARG A 56 15.18 -3.50 20.88
N VAL A 57 15.34 -3.62 19.56
CA VAL A 57 14.43 -3.04 18.57
C VAL A 57 13.97 -4.09 17.56
N PRO A 58 12.82 -3.90 16.91
CA PRO A 58 12.39 -4.73 15.78
C PRO A 58 13.41 -4.73 14.65
N THR A 59 13.68 -5.89 14.06
CA THR A 59 14.44 -5.95 12.80
C THR A 59 13.61 -5.43 11.63
N LEU A 60 14.25 -5.14 10.50
CA LEU A 60 13.52 -4.77 9.28
C LEU A 60 12.59 -5.90 8.82
N ALA A 61 13.02 -7.17 8.86
CA ALA A 61 12.12 -8.32 8.67
C ALA A 61 10.91 -8.31 9.61
N GLY A 62 11.12 -8.04 10.90
CA GLY A 62 10.04 -7.97 11.89
C GLY A 62 9.01 -6.87 11.56
N ILE A 63 9.49 -5.71 11.10
CA ILE A 63 8.63 -4.61 10.63
C ILE A 63 7.86 -5.03 9.36
N ILE A 64 8.55 -5.51 8.32
CA ILE A 64 7.92 -5.95 7.06
C ILE A 64 6.85 -7.02 7.33
N LYS A 65 7.18 -7.99 8.17
CA LYS A 65 6.28 -9.07 8.56
C LYS A 65 5.07 -8.59 9.35
N ALA A 66 5.23 -7.59 10.22
CA ALA A 66 4.11 -6.95 10.87
C ALA A 66 3.16 -6.36 9.81
N GLY A 67 3.69 -5.68 8.78
CA GLY A 67 2.91 -5.21 7.63
C GLY A 67 2.16 -6.34 6.93
N ASP A 68 2.84 -7.47 6.66
CA ASP A 68 2.25 -8.61 5.95
C ASP A 68 1.14 -9.30 6.75
N GLU A 69 1.23 -9.26 8.08
CA GLU A 69 0.18 -9.74 9.00
C GLU A 69 -0.95 -8.71 9.21
N GLY A 70 -0.92 -7.58 8.49
CA GLY A 70 -1.94 -6.53 8.54
C GLY A 70 -1.85 -5.67 9.80
N VAL A 71 -0.69 -5.58 10.46
CA VAL A 71 -0.47 -4.67 11.59
C VAL A 71 -0.53 -3.22 11.13
N TYR A 72 0.00 -2.93 9.95
CA TYR A 72 -0.06 -1.62 9.31
C TYR A 72 -0.19 -1.76 7.79
N SER A 73 -0.59 -0.68 7.11
CA SER A 73 -0.61 -0.54 5.66
C SER A 73 0.42 0.50 5.21
N SER A 74 0.59 0.74 3.91
CA SER A 74 1.53 1.75 3.42
C SER A 74 1.28 3.18 3.95
N THR A 75 0.11 3.47 4.54
CA THR A 75 -0.14 4.70 5.33
C THR A 75 0.89 4.94 6.45
N PHE A 76 1.51 3.89 6.96
CA PHE A 76 2.60 3.96 7.93
C PHE A 76 3.74 4.87 7.45
N PHE A 77 4.15 4.72 6.18
CA PHE A 77 5.25 5.48 5.60
C PHE A 77 4.87 6.92 5.27
N ASN A 78 3.59 7.21 5.06
CA ASN A 78 3.12 8.60 4.85
C ASN A 78 3.32 9.49 6.09
N ARG A 79 3.31 8.91 7.30
CA ARG A 79 3.48 9.69 8.54
C ARG A 79 4.92 10.11 8.80
N LEU A 80 5.88 9.30 8.35
CA LEU A 80 7.31 9.63 8.40
C LEU A 80 7.59 10.98 7.73
N HIS A 81 6.86 11.32 6.66
CA HIS A 81 6.97 12.62 5.98
C HIS A 81 6.55 13.81 6.86
N GLN A 82 5.54 13.67 7.70
CA GLN A 82 4.97 14.80 8.47
C GLN A 82 5.87 15.25 9.62
N GLN A 83 6.79 14.40 10.07
CA GLN A 83 7.55 14.63 11.31
C GLN A 83 8.96 15.18 11.10
N GLN A 84 9.50 15.19 9.88
CA GLN A 84 10.93 15.40 9.65
C GLN A 84 11.28 16.60 8.77
N ASN A 85 12.46 17.16 9.04
CA ASN A 85 13.16 18.01 8.09
C ASN A 85 13.51 17.17 6.84
N PRO A 86 13.38 17.72 5.63
CA PRO A 86 13.37 16.97 4.36
C PRO A 86 14.71 16.37 3.94
N SER A 87 15.75 16.35 4.77
CA SER A 87 17.10 15.97 4.33
C SER A 87 17.45 14.50 4.57
N GLU A 88 17.08 13.89 5.72
CA GLU A 88 17.43 12.49 6.02
C GLU A 88 16.40 11.85 6.96
N SER A 89 15.96 10.64 6.61
CA SER A 89 15.04 9.88 7.44
C SER A 89 15.79 8.79 8.17
N SER A 90 16.15 9.13 9.40
CA SER A 90 16.92 8.25 10.26
C SER A 90 16.09 7.04 10.72
N LEU A 91 16.76 5.89 10.86
CA LEU A 91 16.18 4.68 11.43
C LEU A 91 15.42 4.91 12.77
N PRO A 92 15.88 5.76 13.71
CA PRO A 92 15.11 6.16 14.88
C PRO A 92 13.70 6.68 14.59
N ALA A 93 13.48 7.42 13.49
CA ALA A 93 12.17 7.93 13.14
C ALA A 93 11.24 6.83 12.63
N LEU A 94 11.78 5.86 11.87
CA LEU A 94 11.05 4.65 11.48
C LEU A 94 10.56 3.89 12.72
N TYR A 95 11.43 3.71 13.72
CA TYR A 95 11.07 3.06 14.98
C TYR A 95 10.08 3.86 15.82
N GLN A 96 10.24 5.18 15.87
CA GLN A 96 9.33 6.06 16.56
C GLN A 96 7.91 5.96 15.99
N GLU A 97 7.77 6.08 14.66
CA GLU A 97 6.48 5.92 13.99
C GLU A 97 5.91 4.52 14.18
N PHE A 98 6.76 3.48 14.14
CA PHE A 98 6.29 2.11 14.34
C PHE A 98 5.75 1.93 15.75
N ALA A 99 6.45 2.45 16.76
CA ALA A 99 5.98 2.45 18.14
C ALA A 99 4.71 3.31 18.33
N ASP A 100 4.60 4.47 17.69
CA ASP A 100 3.39 5.31 17.70
C ASP A 100 2.20 4.54 17.09
N HIS A 101 2.40 3.83 15.99
CA HIS A 101 1.38 3.00 15.35
C HIS A 101 0.93 1.87 16.27
N LEU A 102 1.86 1.11 16.86
CA LEU A 102 1.55 0.06 17.83
C LEU A 102 0.84 0.60 19.09
N ARG A 103 1.16 1.83 19.53
CA ARG A 103 0.47 2.51 20.64
C ARG A 103 -0.95 2.95 20.28
N SER A 104 -1.25 3.19 19.02
CA SER A 104 -2.60 3.59 18.59
C SER A 104 -3.60 2.42 18.56
N ARG A 105 -3.11 1.17 18.55
CA ARG A 105 -3.94 -0.03 18.49
C ARG A 105 -4.83 -0.24 19.72
N GLY A 106 -5.86 -1.06 19.56
CA GLY A 106 -6.80 -1.41 20.63
C GLY A 106 -6.12 -2.07 21.83
N VAL A 107 -6.77 -2.02 23.00
CA VAL A 107 -6.24 -2.62 24.24
C VAL A 107 -6.06 -4.14 24.10
N VAL A 108 -6.96 -4.81 23.38
CA VAL A 108 -6.90 -6.26 23.11
C VAL A 108 -5.64 -6.63 22.31
N ASP A 109 -5.30 -5.85 21.29
CA ASP A 109 -4.07 -6.08 20.52
C ASP A 109 -2.82 -5.87 21.38
N LYS A 110 -2.85 -4.86 22.25
CA LYS A 110 -1.72 -4.51 23.12
C LYS A 110 -1.44 -5.57 24.17
N SER A 111 -2.45 -6.28 24.67
CA SER A 111 -2.25 -7.38 25.62
C SER A 111 -1.51 -8.57 25.02
N ALA A 112 -1.49 -8.71 23.69
CA ALA A 112 -0.73 -9.75 23.01
C ALA A 112 0.78 -9.41 22.84
N TYR A 113 1.20 -8.18 23.14
CA TYR A 113 2.60 -7.75 22.96
C TYR A 113 3.54 -8.50 23.89
N THR A 114 4.67 -8.96 23.35
CA THR A 114 5.73 -9.54 24.19
C THR A 114 6.32 -8.48 25.12
N PRO A 115 6.83 -8.85 26.31
CA PRO A 115 7.41 -7.88 27.25
C PRO A 115 8.53 -7.04 26.64
N ALA A 116 9.33 -7.62 25.75
CA ALA A 116 10.41 -6.90 25.06
C ALA A 116 9.87 -5.87 24.05
N LEU A 117 8.77 -6.19 23.36
CA LEU A 117 8.10 -5.23 22.48
C LEU A 117 7.42 -4.11 23.28
N SER A 118 6.81 -4.44 24.42
CA SER A 118 6.26 -3.42 25.33
C SER A 118 7.34 -2.48 25.86
N ASP A 119 8.53 -3.00 26.21
CA ASP A 119 9.69 -2.20 26.63
C ASP A 119 10.11 -1.26 25.49
N PHE A 120 10.31 -1.78 24.27
CA PHE A 120 10.60 -0.98 23.07
C PHE A 120 9.57 0.16 22.89
N ILE A 121 8.27 -0.15 22.89
CA ILE A 121 7.21 0.85 22.74
C ILE A 121 7.29 1.93 23.82
N SER A 122 7.62 1.55 25.05
CA SER A 122 7.71 2.48 26.19
C SER A 122 8.92 3.40 26.11
N ARG A 123 10.04 2.91 25.55
CA ARG A 123 11.29 3.68 25.35
C ARG A 123 11.17 4.67 24.20
N GLN A 124 10.49 4.28 23.13
CA GLN A 124 10.11 5.15 22.01
C GLN A 124 8.97 6.11 22.38
N LYS A 125 8.62 6.24 23.66
CA LYS A 125 7.75 7.31 24.09
C LYS A 125 8.57 8.58 23.97
N ARG A 126 8.24 9.41 22.97
CA ARG A 126 8.63 10.83 22.99
C ARG A 126 8.42 11.27 24.41
N GLY A 127 9.48 11.72 25.06
CA GLY A 127 9.33 12.61 26.19
C GLY A 127 8.44 13.71 25.63
N LEU A 128 7.12 13.58 25.82
CA LEU A 128 6.20 14.67 25.90
C LEU A 128 6.92 15.50 26.96
N ARG A 129 7.77 16.41 26.48
CA ARG A 129 8.16 17.59 27.18
C ARG A 129 6.79 18.10 27.54
N ARG A 130 6.33 17.72 28.75
CA ARG A 130 5.37 18.49 29.52
C ARG A 130 5.92 19.86 29.25
N SER A 131 5.23 20.62 28.40
CA SER A 131 5.50 22.02 28.20
C SER A 131 5.70 22.47 29.62
N GLN A 132 6.94 22.80 29.97
CA GLN A 132 7.20 23.33 31.29
C GLN A 132 6.25 24.49 31.29
N SER A 133 5.17 24.33 32.05
CA SER A 133 4.19 25.36 32.25
C SER A 133 5.06 26.43 32.85
N THR A 134 5.45 27.38 32.00
CA THR A 134 6.13 28.57 32.40
C THR A 134 5.10 29.20 33.31
N ARG A 135 5.25 28.95 34.62
CA ARG A 135 4.55 29.70 35.64
C ARG A 135 4.80 31.15 35.23
N PRO A 136 3.77 31.92 34.87
CA PRO A 136 3.99 33.32 34.56
C PRO A 136 4.63 33.92 35.80
N THR A 137 5.88 34.34 35.66
CA THR A 137 6.62 35.03 36.70
C THR A 137 5.81 36.27 37.04
N LYS A 138 5.14 36.25 38.20
CA LYS A 138 4.46 37.41 38.76
C LYS A 138 5.51 38.47 39.05
N GLN A 139 5.65 39.45 38.16
CA GLN A 139 6.24 40.74 38.50
C GLN A 139 5.15 41.81 38.45
N ALA A 140 4.96 42.41 39.63
CA ALA A 140 4.41 43.74 39.89
C ALA A 140 2.99 44.06 39.39
N ARG A 141 1.99 43.81 40.26
CA ARG A 141 0.82 44.72 40.34
C ARG A 141 0.33 44.83 41.80
N PRO A 142 -0.06 46.03 42.27
CA PRO A 142 -0.30 46.31 43.69
C PRO A 142 -1.56 45.64 44.23
N GLU A 143 -1.53 45.47 45.54
CA GLU A 143 -2.46 44.74 46.40
C GLU A 143 -3.93 45.19 46.27
N LEU A 144 -4.80 44.19 46.12
CA LEU A 144 -6.23 44.30 46.41
C LEU A 144 -6.61 43.13 47.33
N PRO A 145 -7.55 43.34 48.28
CA PRO A 145 -7.67 42.51 49.47
C PRO A 145 -8.16 41.09 49.15
N SER A 146 -7.46 40.15 49.78
CA SER A 146 -7.76 38.72 49.87
C SER A 146 -9.21 38.48 50.30
N ARG A 147 -10.06 38.07 49.36
CA ARG A 147 -11.34 37.42 49.68
C ARG A 147 -11.07 35.96 50.00
N HIS A 148 -11.20 35.61 51.28
CA HIS A 148 -11.39 34.25 51.77
C HIS A 148 -12.45 33.54 50.93
N ARG A 149 -12.02 32.57 50.10
CA ARG A 149 -12.92 31.55 49.56
C ARG A 149 -12.78 30.31 50.42
N THR A 150 -13.91 29.97 51.01
CA THR A 150 -14.21 28.73 51.71
C THR A 150 -13.85 27.52 50.85
N SER A 151 -13.25 26.54 51.51
CA SER A 151 -13.06 25.18 51.03
C SER A 151 -14.37 24.63 50.47
N ILE A 152 -14.44 24.52 49.15
CA ILE A 152 -15.46 23.75 48.44
C ILE A 152 -14.96 22.32 48.32
N ASP A 153 -15.84 21.40 48.71
CA ASP A 153 -15.71 19.96 48.71
C ASP A 153 -14.94 19.39 47.52
N LEU A 154 -13.88 18.65 47.84
CA LEU A 154 -13.12 17.80 46.93
C LEU A 154 -13.79 16.42 46.72
N ALA A 155 -15.04 16.24 47.14
CA ALA A 155 -15.76 14.96 47.04
C ALA A 155 -16.63 14.81 45.78
N GLU A 156 -16.84 15.88 45.00
CA GLU A 156 -17.71 15.87 43.79
C GLU A 156 -17.01 16.31 42.50
N MET A 157 -15.67 16.24 42.42
CA MET A 157 -15.02 16.18 41.10
C MET A 157 -15.35 14.83 40.47
N GLY A 158 -16.54 14.78 39.89
CA GLY A 158 -17.09 13.63 39.23
C GLY A 158 -16.06 13.01 38.32
N LEU A 159 -16.14 11.69 38.26
CA LEU A 159 -15.67 10.84 37.17
C LEU A 159 -16.37 11.25 35.86
N GLY A 160 -16.26 12.51 35.46
CA GLY A 160 -16.42 13.02 34.11
C GLY A 160 -15.27 12.45 33.30
N ARG A 161 -15.25 11.11 33.18
CA ARG A 161 -14.67 10.40 32.07
C ARG A 161 -15.27 11.11 30.88
N ALA A 162 -14.49 12.04 30.30
CA ALA A 162 -14.74 12.57 28.98
C ALA A 162 -14.87 11.32 28.12
N ARG A 163 -16.11 10.86 27.93
CA ARG A 163 -16.45 9.79 27.01
C ARG A 163 -16.06 10.40 25.68
N SER A 164 -14.83 10.12 25.28
CA SER A 164 -14.27 10.44 23.98
C SER A 164 -15.39 10.16 23.00
N ARG A 165 -15.93 11.24 22.42
CA ARG A 165 -17.04 11.15 21.46
C ARG A 165 -16.53 10.20 20.39
N ARG A 166 -17.03 8.97 20.38
CA ARG A 166 -16.65 7.97 19.38
C ARG A 166 -17.05 8.59 18.05
N VAL A 167 -16.04 9.07 17.31
CA VAL A 167 -16.24 9.60 15.97
C VAL A 167 -16.78 8.42 15.16
N THR A 168 -18.01 8.53 14.70
CA THR A 168 -18.62 7.51 13.83
C THR A 168 -17.72 7.33 12.61
N PRO A 169 -17.43 6.08 12.21
CA PRO A 169 -16.59 5.83 11.04
C PRO A 169 -17.21 6.50 9.83
N VAL A 170 -16.37 7.18 9.04
CA VAL A 170 -16.78 7.97 7.86
C VAL A 170 -16.51 7.21 6.56
N LEU A 171 -15.73 6.12 6.67
CA LEU A 171 -15.29 5.24 5.60
C LEU A 171 -15.53 3.79 6.01
N THR A 172 -15.93 2.97 5.05
CA THR A 172 -15.93 1.51 5.18
C THR A 172 -14.53 1.04 4.84
N SER A 173 -13.78 0.50 5.80
CA SER A 173 -12.42 0.02 5.51
C SER A 173 -12.46 -1.08 4.45
N ALA A 174 -11.75 -0.86 3.35
CA ALA A 174 -11.56 -1.86 2.32
C ALA A 174 -10.37 -2.78 2.62
N PHE A 175 -9.82 -2.79 3.83
CA PHE A 175 -8.66 -3.62 4.17
C PHE A 175 -9.12 -4.90 4.88
N ASN A 176 -9.44 -5.93 4.11
CA ASN A 176 -9.68 -7.27 4.66
C ASN A 176 -8.40 -8.10 4.65
N LYS A 177 -8.25 -8.93 5.69
CA LYS A 177 -7.30 -10.04 5.62
C LYS A 177 -7.73 -11.00 4.51
N LEU A 178 -6.76 -11.68 3.90
CA LEU A 178 -7.05 -12.78 3.00
C LEU A 178 -7.96 -13.79 3.70
N PRO A 179 -8.85 -14.48 2.97
CA PRO A 179 -9.69 -15.52 3.54
C PRO A 179 -8.82 -16.53 4.31
N GLU A 180 -9.03 -16.61 5.62
CA GLU A 180 -8.40 -17.63 6.46
C GLU A 180 -9.17 -18.94 6.29
N GLU A 181 -8.47 -20.02 5.95
CA GLU A 181 -9.07 -21.35 5.99
C GLU A 181 -9.50 -21.66 7.43
N ILE A 182 -10.82 -21.73 7.65
CA ILE A 182 -11.46 -21.88 8.96
C ILE A 182 -11.04 -23.22 9.58
N ARG A 183 -9.96 -23.24 10.35
CA ARG A 183 -9.56 -24.38 11.20
C ARG A 183 -9.04 -23.88 12.56
N GLY A 184 -9.97 -23.76 13.52
CA GLY A 184 -9.68 -23.67 14.96
C GLY A 184 -9.29 -22.27 15.46
N ALA A 185 -10.16 -21.68 16.29
CA ALA A 185 -10.03 -20.37 16.93
C ALA A 185 -8.99 -20.35 18.08
N SER A 186 -7.78 -20.86 17.86
CA SER A 186 -6.66 -20.61 18.77
C SER A 186 -5.92 -19.35 18.32
N GLU A 187 -5.83 -18.39 19.23
CA GLU A 187 -5.05 -17.15 19.12
C GLU A 187 -3.67 -17.46 18.57
N SER A 188 -3.44 -17.15 17.28
CA SER A 188 -2.11 -17.21 16.73
C SER A 188 -1.31 -16.07 17.33
N ALA A 189 -0.39 -16.39 18.24
CA ALA A 189 0.68 -15.48 18.62
C ALA A 189 1.29 -14.92 17.33
N THR A 190 1.23 -13.60 17.15
CA THR A 190 1.64 -12.97 15.89
C THR A 190 3.14 -13.13 15.73
N SER A 191 3.55 -13.74 14.64
CA SER A 191 4.90 -14.27 14.51
C SER A 191 5.96 -13.19 14.23
N TRP A 192 5.54 -11.95 13.99
CA TRP A 192 6.43 -10.78 13.85
C TRP A 192 7.01 -10.27 15.17
N MET A 193 6.38 -10.56 16.31
CA MET A 193 6.82 -10.02 17.62
C MET A 193 8.11 -10.66 18.16
N VAL A 194 8.58 -11.74 17.52
CA VAL A 194 9.78 -12.50 17.95
C VAL A 194 11.07 -11.86 17.40
N ASP A 195 10.96 -11.05 16.35
CA ASP A 195 12.09 -10.54 15.58
C ASP A 195 12.67 -9.25 16.18
N LEU A 196 13.22 -9.34 17.39
CA LEU A 196 13.87 -8.25 18.11
C LEU A 196 15.39 -8.47 18.18
N ARG A 197 16.20 -7.49 17.78
CA ARG A 197 17.67 -7.50 17.88
C ARG A 197 18.18 -6.30 18.68
N HIS A 198 19.37 -6.44 19.27
CA HIS A 198 20.05 -5.29 19.87
C HIS A 198 20.58 -4.39 18.76
N THR A 199 20.41 -3.08 18.91
CA THR A 199 20.99 -2.09 18.02
C THR A 199 22.51 -2.09 18.11
N SER A 200 23.15 -1.83 16.98
CA SER A 200 24.53 -1.38 16.93
C SER A 200 24.57 0.14 16.79
N TYR A 201 25.73 0.74 17.05
CA TYR A 201 25.99 2.13 16.69
C TYR A 201 27.12 2.14 15.67
N TYR A 202 26.88 2.77 14.53
CA TYR A 202 27.87 2.99 13.49
C TYR A 202 27.98 4.49 13.26
N ASP A 203 29.19 5.04 13.38
CA ASP A 203 29.44 6.48 13.29
C ASP A 203 28.53 7.34 14.19
N GLY A 204 28.29 6.87 15.42
CA GLY A 204 27.39 7.53 16.37
C GLY A 204 25.90 7.47 16.01
N LYS A 205 25.53 6.93 14.85
CA LYS A 205 24.14 6.70 14.44
C LYS A 205 23.69 5.29 14.84
N MET A 206 22.44 5.20 15.26
CA MET A 206 21.79 3.91 15.56
C MET A 206 21.69 3.10 14.28
N SER A 207 22.10 1.83 14.32
CA SER A 207 22.12 0.99 13.14
C SER A 207 21.65 -0.44 13.40
N ILE A 208 21.16 -1.10 12.36
CA ILE A 208 20.81 -2.52 12.37
C ILE A 208 21.41 -3.24 11.17
N ALA A 209 21.70 -4.53 11.35
CA ALA A 209 22.07 -5.39 10.24
C ALA A 209 20.81 -5.76 9.42
N VAL A 210 20.88 -5.55 8.11
CA VAL A 210 19.84 -5.91 7.14
C VAL A 210 20.40 -6.81 6.03
N VAL A 211 19.55 -7.62 5.42
CA VAL A 211 19.90 -8.51 4.31
C VAL A 211 19.34 -7.99 2.98
N PRO A 212 19.92 -8.37 1.81
CA PRO A 212 19.46 -7.97 0.48
C PRO A 212 17.95 -8.11 0.27
N GLU A 213 17.39 -9.23 0.71
CA GLU A 213 15.97 -9.55 0.56
C GLU A 213 15.06 -8.57 1.30
N GLU A 214 15.48 -8.09 2.47
CA GLU A 214 14.73 -7.09 3.25
C GLU A 214 14.71 -5.73 2.55
N VAL A 215 15.84 -5.35 1.92
CA VAL A 215 15.95 -4.09 1.18
C VAL A 215 15.09 -4.13 -0.09
N VAL A 216 15.12 -5.23 -0.84
CA VAL A 216 14.27 -5.41 -2.03
C VAL A 216 12.78 -5.47 -1.64
N ALA A 217 12.44 -6.12 -0.54
CA ALA A 217 11.08 -6.09 -0.01
C ALA A 217 10.62 -4.67 0.36
N LEU A 218 11.48 -3.90 1.03
CA LEU A 218 11.19 -2.51 1.35
C LEU A 218 11.03 -1.67 0.08
N ALA A 219 11.88 -1.89 -0.93
CA ALA A 219 11.80 -1.23 -2.23
C ALA A 219 10.45 -1.50 -2.94
N ALA A 220 10.01 -2.76 -2.94
CA ALA A 220 8.71 -3.15 -3.48
C ALA A 220 7.55 -2.48 -2.72
N ILE A 221 7.63 -2.42 -1.39
CA ILE A 221 6.63 -1.78 -0.54
C ILE A 221 6.57 -0.27 -0.75
N LEU A 222 7.72 0.39 -0.90
CA LEU A 222 7.82 1.84 -1.06
C LEU A 222 7.60 2.29 -2.51
N GLY A 223 7.53 1.36 -3.46
CA GLY A 223 7.47 1.64 -4.87
C GLY A 223 8.66 2.49 -5.34
N THR A 224 9.88 2.06 -5.01
CA THR A 224 11.10 2.80 -5.33
C THR A 224 12.15 1.89 -5.96
N GLN A 225 12.97 2.44 -6.84
CA GLN A 225 14.16 1.77 -7.36
C GLN A 225 15.33 2.11 -6.43
N PRO A 226 15.94 1.13 -5.76
CA PRO A 226 17.11 1.42 -4.93
C PRO A 226 18.27 1.90 -5.78
N THR A 227 18.94 2.96 -5.34
CA THR A 227 20.12 3.51 -6.01
C THR A 227 21.38 2.95 -5.36
N VAL A 228 22.22 2.27 -6.14
CA VAL A 228 23.51 1.75 -5.65
C VAL A 228 24.61 2.70 -6.10
N THR A 229 25.26 3.38 -5.17
CA THR A 229 26.38 4.27 -5.46
C THR A 229 27.70 3.60 -5.12
N ALA A 230 28.47 3.24 -6.16
CA ALA A 230 29.84 2.76 -6.01
C ALA A 230 30.79 3.92 -5.73
N GLN A 231 31.71 3.73 -4.79
CA GLN A 231 32.60 4.78 -4.27
C GLN A 231 33.66 5.25 -5.28
N ASP A 232 33.88 4.52 -6.39
CA ASP A 232 35.03 4.72 -7.29
C ASP A 232 34.85 5.77 -8.39
N SER A 233 33.75 6.52 -8.39
CA SER A 233 33.51 7.53 -9.41
C SER A 233 34.22 8.85 -9.08
N LYS A 234 35.55 8.92 -9.27
CA LYS A 234 36.30 10.20 -9.36
C LYS A 234 35.85 11.11 -10.53
N SER A 235 34.88 10.65 -11.33
CA SER A 235 34.19 11.44 -12.35
C SER A 235 33.15 12.34 -11.68
N GLY A 236 33.51 13.60 -11.45
CA GLY A 236 32.75 14.59 -10.68
C GLY A 236 31.41 15.06 -11.26
N VAL A 237 30.72 14.28 -12.10
CA VAL A 237 29.37 14.61 -12.57
C VAL A 237 28.54 13.33 -12.77
N LEU A 238 27.96 12.81 -11.69
CA LEU A 238 26.87 11.82 -11.78
C LEU A 238 25.68 12.36 -10.99
N HIS A 239 24.89 13.20 -11.65
CA HIS A 239 23.49 13.42 -11.28
C HIS A 239 22.71 12.15 -11.62
N SER A 240 22.91 11.06 -10.87
CA SER A 240 21.90 10.00 -10.85
C SER A 240 20.65 10.66 -10.27
N THR A 241 19.68 10.99 -11.10
CA THR A 241 18.40 11.52 -10.67
C THR A 241 17.75 10.44 -9.82
N THR A 242 17.91 10.54 -8.49
CA THR A 242 17.31 9.61 -7.54
C THR A 242 15.81 9.67 -7.74
N ARG A 243 15.28 8.66 -8.43
CA ARG A 243 13.86 8.57 -8.74
C ARG A 243 13.11 8.48 -7.42
N THR A 244 12.22 9.44 -7.20
CA THR A 244 11.37 9.49 -6.02
C THR A 244 10.51 8.24 -5.97
N GLY A 245 10.47 7.57 -4.82
CA GLY A 245 9.56 6.44 -4.63
C GLY A 245 8.10 6.88 -4.54
N ALA A 246 7.19 5.91 -4.66
CA ALA A 246 5.74 6.11 -4.62
C ALA A 246 5.23 6.90 -3.40
N LEU A 247 5.93 6.80 -2.26
CA LEU A 247 5.59 7.47 -1.01
C LEU A 247 6.52 8.65 -0.68
N GLY A 248 7.26 9.16 -1.68
CA GLY A 248 8.26 10.21 -1.45
C GLY A 248 9.51 9.72 -0.71
N ILE A 249 9.74 8.40 -0.65
CA ILE A 249 10.87 7.79 0.04
C ILE A 249 11.74 7.08 -1.00
N SER A 250 13.03 7.38 -1.02
CA SER A 250 14.04 6.67 -1.82
C SER A 250 14.99 5.89 -0.94
N ILE A 251 15.45 4.75 -1.45
CA ILE A 251 16.45 3.89 -0.80
C ILE A 251 17.78 4.11 -1.51
N ASN A 252 18.78 4.60 -0.78
CA ASN A 252 20.15 4.70 -1.27
C ASN A 252 21.01 3.64 -0.60
N VAL A 253 21.82 2.96 -1.40
CA VAL A 253 22.73 1.90 -0.97
C VAL A 253 24.15 2.36 -1.31
N THR A 254 24.94 2.68 -0.30
CA THR A 254 26.28 3.25 -0.44
C THR A 254 27.34 2.27 0.05
N PHE A 255 28.45 2.16 -0.68
CA PHE A 255 29.61 1.41 -0.21
C PHE A 255 30.55 2.35 0.54
N THR A 256 30.82 2.03 1.80
CA THR A 256 31.76 2.76 2.64
C THR A 256 33.20 2.35 2.32
N ALA A 257 34.18 3.20 2.67
CA ALA A 257 35.61 2.93 2.48
C ALA A 257 36.09 1.62 3.14
N ASN A 258 35.36 1.15 4.15
CA ASN A 258 35.64 -0.09 4.88
C ASN A 258 35.06 -1.35 4.17
N GLY A 259 34.53 -1.21 2.96
CA GLY A 259 33.85 -2.28 2.22
C GLY A 259 32.48 -2.65 2.78
N LYS A 260 31.97 -1.94 3.79
CA LYS A 260 30.62 -2.16 4.32
C LYS A 260 29.61 -1.43 3.46
N CYS A 261 28.45 -2.05 3.27
CA CYS A 261 27.34 -1.48 2.54
C CYS A 261 26.33 -0.88 3.52
N GLU A 262 26.05 0.41 3.36
CA GLU A 262 25.13 1.20 4.16
C GLU A 262 23.84 1.47 3.37
N VAL A 263 22.70 1.29 4.02
CA VAL A 263 21.36 1.51 3.45
C VAL A 263 20.74 2.71 4.14
N MET A 264 20.48 3.78 3.38
CA MET A 264 19.89 5.02 3.87
C MET A 264 18.52 5.26 3.23
N LEU A 265 17.56 5.71 4.05
CA LEU A 265 16.27 6.21 3.55
C LEU A 265 16.33 7.73 3.45
N SER A 266 16.09 8.26 2.26
CA SER A 266 15.92 9.69 2.06
C SER A 266 14.48 10.02 1.72
N HIS A 267 13.93 11.03 2.38
CA HIS A 267 12.60 11.53 2.10
C HIS A 267 12.69 12.75 1.21
N GLN A 268 11.79 12.82 0.24
CA GLN A 268 11.65 13.95 -0.65
C GLN A 268 10.39 14.72 -0.30
N LYS A 269 10.42 16.03 -0.55
CA LYS A 269 9.25 16.88 -0.34
C LYS A 269 8.19 16.55 -1.39
N GLN A 270 7.06 16.04 -0.92
CA GLN A 270 5.92 15.74 -1.79
C GLN A 270 5.19 17.02 -2.22
N SER A 271 4.72 17.04 -3.46
CA SER A 271 3.83 18.08 -3.96
C SER A 271 2.41 17.90 -3.38
N ILE A 272 1.54 18.91 -3.53
CA ILE A 272 0.16 18.84 -3.02
C ILE A 272 -0.64 17.70 -3.68
N SER A 273 -0.37 17.38 -4.96
CA SER A 273 -1.02 16.26 -5.67
C SER A 273 -0.58 14.88 -5.16
N GLN A 274 0.63 14.80 -4.61
CA GLN A 274 1.27 13.60 -4.06
C GLN A 274 0.88 13.34 -2.60
N LEU A 275 0.29 14.32 -1.91
CA LEU A 275 -0.12 14.15 -0.52
C LEU A 275 -1.28 13.14 -0.41
N PRO A 276 -1.23 12.24 0.59
CA PRO A 276 -2.11 11.09 0.66
C PRO A 276 -3.55 11.48 1.04
N ALA A 277 -4.50 10.70 0.53
CA ALA A 277 -5.88 10.69 1.00
C ALA A 277 -6.01 9.96 2.36
N LYS A 278 -7.18 10.05 3.00
CA LYS A 278 -7.46 9.45 4.32
C LYS A 278 -7.95 8.00 4.28
N GLY A 279 -8.22 7.45 3.10
CA GLY A 279 -8.70 6.07 2.95
C GLY A 279 -7.64 5.02 3.25
N SER A 280 -8.03 3.75 3.12
CA SER A 280 -7.08 2.65 3.20
C SER A 280 -6.01 2.80 2.12
N ALA A 281 -4.76 2.58 2.51
CA ALA A 281 -3.68 2.40 1.54
C ALA A 281 -3.55 0.92 1.16
N TYR A 282 -2.41 0.53 0.60
CA TYR A 282 -2.17 -0.84 0.16
C TYR A 282 -1.40 -1.68 1.20
N SER A 283 -1.55 -3.00 1.08
CA SER A 283 -0.92 -4.04 1.88
C SER A 283 0.53 -4.23 1.46
N THR A 284 1.44 -4.37 2.43
CA THR A 284 2.85 -4.71 2.14
C THR A 284 2.98 -6.10 1.52
N LEU A 285 2.14 -7.05 1.96
CA LEU A 285 2.09 -8.39 1.38
C LEU A 285 1.78 -8.33 -0.11
N TRP A 286 0.68 -7.68 -0.48
CA TRP A 286 0.29 -7.50 -1.88
C TRP A 286 1.32 -6.71 -2.68
N ALA A 287 1.96 -5.69 -2.11
CA ALA A 287 3.03 -4.95 -2.81
C ALA A 287 4.16 -5.86 -3.29
N LYS A 288 4.63 -6.77 -2.42
CA LYS A 288 5.66 -7.76 -2.79
C LYS A 288 5.15 -8.77 -3.80
N HIS A 289 3.94 -9.29 -3.57
CA HIS A 289 3.38 -10.34 -4.42
C HIS A 289 3.09 -9.85 -5.84
N LEU A 290 2.44 -8.68 -5.98
CA LEU A 290 2.12 -8.11 -7.29
C LEU A 290 3.40 -7.68 -8.02
N ALA A 291 4.38 -7.09 -7.31
CA ALA A 291 5.69 -6.80 -7.89
C ALA A 291 6.38 -8.07 -8.43
N ALA A 292 6.20 -9.20 -7.76
CA ALA A 292 6.71 -10.51 -8.19
C ALA A 292 5.79 -11.25 -9.19
N GLY A 293 4.74 -10.61 -9.71
CA GLY A 293 3.81 -11.21 -10.68
C GLY A 293 2.92 -12.31 -10.11
N SER A 294 2.67 -12.27 -8.80
CA SER A 294 1.86 -13.27 -8.11
C SER A 294 0.65 -12.63 -7.42
N LEU A 295 -0.47 -13.36 -7.40
CA LEU A 295 -1.76 -12.90 -6.89
C LEU A 295 -2.20 -13.76 -5.70
N PRO A 296 -2.11 -13.25 -4.45
CA PRO A 296 -2.54 -13.99 -3.27
C PRO A 296 -4.06 -14.19 -3.27
N PHE A 297 -4.52 -15.39 -2.93
CA PHE A 297 -5.97 -15.67 -2.88
C PHE A 297 -6.42 -16.38 -1.60
N ALA A 298 -5.53 -17.10 -0.92
CA ALA A 298 -5.84 -17.74 0.37
C ALA A 298 -4.62 -17.72 1.28
N GLN A 299 -4.87 -17.70 2.60
CA GLN A 299 -3.81 -17.65 3.59
C GLN A 299 -4.16 -18.51 4.81
N ASN A 300 -3.16 -19.18 5.37
CA ASN A 300 -3.28 -19.81 6.69
C ASN A 300 -2.07 -19.48 7.57
N LYS A 301 -1.99 -20.10 8.75
CA LYS A 301 -0.95 -19.83 9.76
C LYS A 301 0.47 -20.09 9.25
N HIS A 302 0.66 -21.00 8.29
CA HIS A 302 1.98 -21.47 7.88
C HIS A 302 2.33 -21.15 6.43
N HIS A 303 1.33 -21.08 5.56
CA HIS A 303 1.53 -20.82 4.16
C HIS A 303 0.54 -19.80 3.59
N LEU A 304 0.92 -19.31 2.40
CA LEU A 304 0.17 -18.37 1.60
C LEU A 304 0.02 -18.97 0.21
N ASP A 305 -1.21 -19.13 -0.26
CA ASP A 305 -1.50 -19.60 -1.61
C ASP A 305 -1.58 -18.41 -2.57
N SER A 306 -0.77 -18.46 -3.61
CA SER A 306 -0.66 -17.38 -4.60
C SER A 306 -0.63 -17.94 -6.01
N ILE A 307 -1.36 -17.29 -6.92
CA ILE A 307 -1.33 -17.62 -8.35
C ILE A 307 -0.17 -16.87 -9.00
N LEU A 308 0.77 -17.55 -9.64
CA LEU A 308 1.83 -16.93 -10.44
C LEU A 308 1.30 -16.66 -11.85
N ILE A 309 1.31 -15.39 -12.28
CA ILE A 309 0.80 -14.96 -13.58
C ILE A 309 1.94 -14.88 -14.59
N THR A 310 1.96 -15.82 -15.53
CA THR A 310 2.97 -15.90 -16.61
C THR A 310 2.44 -15.32 -17.92
N SER A 311 3.31 -15.16 -18.91
CA SER A 311 2.90 -14.87 -20.30
C SER A 311 1.90 -15.90 -20.83
N ASP A 312 2.12 -17.18 -20.50
CA ASP A 312 1.26 -18.28 -20.94
C ASP A 312 -0.13 -18.17 -20.32
N THR A 313 -0.20 -17.73 -19.06
CA THR A 313 -1.47 -17.44 -18.38
C THR A 313 -2.24 -16.35 -19.13
N LEU A 314 -1.57 -15.27 -19.53
CA LEU A 314 -2.17 -14.19 -20.31
C LEU A 314 -2.69 -14.69 -21.67
N SER A 315 -1.88 -15.43 -22.42
CA SER A 315 -2.28 -15.97 -23.73
C SER A 315 -3.46 -16.94 -23.63
N ALA A 316 -3.48 -17.78 -22.58
CA ALA A 316 -4.60 -18.67 -22.31
C ALA A 316 -5.91 -17.90 -22.00
N ILE A 317 -5.81 -16.85 -21.18
CA ILE A 317 -6.96 -16.00 -20.84
C ILE A 317 -7.50 -15.25 -22.06
N GLN A 318 -6.61 -14.67 -22.87
CA GLN A 318 -6.97 -13.92 -24.07
C GLN A 318 -7.68 -14.81 -25.10
N SER A 319 -7.21 -16.05 -25.27
CA SER A 319 -7.84 -17.02 -26.16
C SER A 319 -9.17 -17.60 -25.64
N GLY A 320 -9.60 -17.23 -24.42
CA GLY A 320 -10.80 -17.81 -23.81
C GLY A 320 -10.63 -19.27 -23.39
N ALA A 321 -9.39 -19.74 -23.24
CA ALA A 321 -9.12 -21.12 -22.86
C ALA A 321 -9.55 -21.39 -21.42
N CYS A 322 -10.11 -22.57 -21.19
CA CYS A 322 -10.40 -23.06 -19.85
C CYS A 322 -9.08 -23.28 -19.09
N LEU A 323 -9.00 -22.78 -17.84
CA LEU A 323 -7.77 -22.85 -17.04
C LEU A 323 -7.82 -23.99 -16.02
N ARG A 324 -6.67 -24.62 -15.81
CA ARG A 324 -6.42 -25.57 -14.72
C ARG A 324 -5.36 -25.02 -13.78
N VAL A 325 -5.68 -25.07 -12.49
CA VAL A 325 -4.72 -24.78 -11.41
C VAL A 325 -3.78 -25.97 -11.27
N GLY A 326 -2.49 -25.72 -11.48
CA GLY A 326 -1.40 -26.64 -11.18
C GLY A 326 -0.51 -26.08 -10.08
N THR A 327 0.10 -26.95 -9.28
CA THR A 327 1.21 -26.54 -8.41
C THR A 327 2.44 -26.29 -9.27
N SER A 328 3.10 -25.16 -9.08
CA SER A 328 4.33 -24.84 -9.80
C SER A 328 5.54 -25.08 -8.94
N ASP A 329 6.39 -26.01 -9.39
CA ASP A 329 7.74 -26.17 -8.84
C ASP A 329 8.75 -25.25 -9.54
N ALA A 330 8.39 -24.68 -10.70
CA ALA A 330 9.23 -23.73 -11.42
C ALA A 330 9.39 -22.43 -10.62
N MET A 331 10.64 -22.05 -10.35
CA MET A 331 10.98 -20.85 -9.60
C MET A 331 11.66 -19.79 -10.48
N THR A 332 10.88 -18.79 -10.89
CA THR A 332 11.38 -17.51 -11.46
C THR A 332 12.23 -16.73 -10.46
N ASN A 333 13.03 -15.75 -10.91
CA ASN A 333 13.77 -14.86 -10.01
C ASN A 333 12.85 -14.19 -8.97
N ALA A 334 11.68 -13.72 -9.42
CA ALA A 334 10.66 -13.10 -8.60
C ALA A 334 10.08 -14.04 -7.52
N SER A 335 9.78 -15.29 -7.88
CA SER A 335 9.26 -16.28 -6.91
C SER A 335 10.34 -16.75 -5.94
N ARG A 336 11.61 -16.88 -6.39
CA ARG A 336 12.76 -17.14 -5.51
C ARG A 336 12.92 -16.03 -4.46
N PHE A 337 12.83 -14.77 -4.88
CA PHE A 337 12.81 -13.63 -3.98
C PHE A 337 11.71 -13.75 -2.92
N LEU A 338 10.46 -14.04 -3.31
CA LEU A 338 9.37 -14.18 -2.33
C LEU A 338 9.64 -15.31 -1.31
N THR A 339 10.26 -16.41 -1.74
CA THR A 339 10.61 -17.52 -0.83
C THR A 339 11.84 -17.28 0.04
N SER A 340 12.75 -16.39 -0.38
CA SER A 340 13.96 -16.06 0.39
C SER A 340 13.69 -15.04 1.49
N LEU A 341 12.51 -14.39 1.49
CA LEU A 341 12.16 -13.39 2.49
C LEU A 341 12.22 -13.95 3.92
N PRO A 342 13.05 -13.36 4.79
CA PRO A 342 13.22 -13.83 6.15
C PRO A 342 11.90 -13.75 6.92
N ASN A 343 11.60 -14.80 7.67
CA ASN A 343 10.44 -14.90 8.55
C ASN A 343 9.07 -14.75 7.84
N SER A 344 9.02 -14.80 6.51
CA SER A 344 7.78 -14.82 5.75
C SER A 344 7.04 -16.16 5.90
N ARG A 345 5.73 -16.18 5.64
CA ARG A 345 4.97 -17.44 5.53
C ARG A 345 5.43 -18.16 4.28
N LYS A 346 5.46 -19.50 4.31
CA LYS A 346 5.87 -20.29 3.14
C LYS A 346 4.89 -20.02 1.99
N VAL A 347 5.37 -19.56 0.84
CA VAL A 347 4.49 -19.33 -0.31
C VAL A 347 4.31 -20.62 -1.09
N LYS A 348 3.06 -20.98 -1.39
CA LYS A 348 2.71 -22.05 -2.31
C LYS A 348 2.23 -21.44 -3.62
N PHE A 349 3.04 -21.60 -4.67
CA PHE A 349 2.75 -21.06 -5.98
C PHE A 349 1.90 -22.01 -6.80
N HIS A 350 0.87 -21.43 -7.41
CA HIS A 350 -0.02 -22.09 -8.35
C HIS A 350 0.12 -21.44 -9.71
N THR A 351 0.26 -22.23 -10.78
CA THR A 351 0.24 -21.72 -12.16
C THR A 351 -1.08 -22.11 -12.82
N LEU A 352 -1.50 -21.29 -13.79
CA LEU A 352 -2.68 -21.55 -14.59
C LEU A 352 -2.26 -21.96 -15.99
N SER A 353 -2.66 -23.14 -16.41
CA SER A 353 -2.39 -23.67 -17.75
C SER A 353 -3.69 -24.00 -18.46
N SER A 354 -3.70 -23.87 -19.78
CA SER A 354 -4.85 -24.24 -20.61
C SER A 354 -5.20 -25.73 -20.45
N SER A 355 -6.49 -26.02 -20.30
CA SER A 355 -7.01 -27.37 -20.15
C SER A 355 -8.41 -27.46 -20.73
N SER A 356 -8.73 -28.56 -21.43
CA SER A 356 -10.04 -28.77 -22.05
C SER A 356 -11.15 -29.14 -21.07
N THR A 357 -10.82 -29.53 -19.84
CA THR A 357 -11.77 -30.14 -18.88
C THR A 357 -11.93 -29.37 -17.57
N SER A 358 -11.12 -28.33 -17.33
CA SER A 358 -11.06 -27.64 -16.04
C SER A 358 -11.76 -26.29 -16.05
N THR A 359 -12.43 -25.93 -14.96
CA THR A 359 -13.18 -24.67 -14.79
C THR A 359 -12.54 -23.77 -13.72
N SER A 360 -11.20 -23.62 -13.71
CA SER A 360 -10.53 -22.81 -12.68
C SER A 360 -10.42 -21.32 -13.02
N THR A 361 -10.92 -20.88 -14.18
CA THR A 361 -10.96 -19.46 -14.58
C THR A 361 -11.59 -18.55 -13.53
N PRO A 362 -12.71 -18.92 -12.86
CA PRO A 362 -13.31 -18.10 -11.81
C PRO A 362 -12.36 -17.81 -10.64
N LEU A 363 -11.45 -18.72 -10.29
CA LEU A 363 -10.49 -18.49 -9.20
C LEU A 363 -9.63 -17.26 -9.47
N LEU A 364 -9.12 -17.14 -10.70
CA LEU A 364 -8.33 -15.97 -11.09
C LEU A 364 -9.17 -14.70 -11.08
N LEU A 365 -10.36 -14.75 -11.69
CA LEU A 365 -11.26 -13.59 -11.74
C LEU A 365 -11.64 -13.12 -10.33
N HIS A 366 -11.89 -14.04 -9.41
CA HIS A 366 -12.20 -13.75 -8.01
C HIS A 366 -11.00 -13.19 -7.25
N ALA A 367 -9.79 -13.70 -7.52
CA ALA A 367 -8.57 -13.13 -6.95
C ALA A 367 -8.32 -11.70 -7.44
N ILE A 368 -8.58 -11.40 -8.72
CA ILE A 368 -8.54 -10.03 -9.27
C ILE A 368 -9.62 -9.15 -8.62
N ALA A 369 -10.85 -9.67 -8.46
CA ALA A 369 -11.95 -8.97 -7.79
C ALA A 369 -11.61 -8.59 -6.33
N ASN A 370 -10.77 -9.37 -5.66
CA ASN A 370 -10.39 -9.11 -4.27
C ASN A 370 -9.29 -8.04 -4.13
N MET A 371 -8.58 -7.67 -5.20
CA MET A 371 -7.49 -6.68 -5.17
C MET A 371 -7.88 -5.37 -4.47
N PRO A 372 -9.01 -4.70 -4.82
CA PRO A 372 -9.39 -3.43 -4.21
C PRO A 372 -9.72 -3.53 -2.71
N PHE A 373 -10.02 -4.73 -2.21
CA PHE A 373 -10.59 -4.97 -0.88
C PHE A 373 -9.69 -5.77 0.08
N SER A 374 -8.53 -6.22 -0.37
CA SER A 374 -7.57 -6.96 0.46
C SER A 374 -6.17 -6.40 0.32
N GLY A 375 -5.77 -6.12 -0.92
CA GLY A 375 -4.45 -5.61 -1.24
C GLY A 375 -4.36 -4.09 -1.30
N GLY A 376 -5.44 -3.43 -1.71
CA GLY A 376 -5.33 -2.07 -2.23
C GLY A 376 -4.51 -2.03 -3.53
N PHE A 377 -4.35 -0.84 -4.08
CA PHE A 377 -3.66 -0.64 -5.35
C PHE A 377 -2.18 -0.31 -5.13
N THR A 378 -1.32 -1.28 -5.41
CA THR A 378 0.14 -1.16 -5.20
C THR A 378 0.79 -0.36 -6.32
N PRO A 379 1.91 0.34 -6.06
CA PRO A 379 2.57 1.17 -7.06
C PRO A 379 3.37 0.38 -8.09
N LEU A 380 3.76 -0.85 -7.75
CA LEU A 380 4.56 -1.75 -8.58
C LEU A 380 3.82 -3.07 -8.83
N ALA A 381 3.95 -3.60 -10.05
CA ALA A 381 3.49 -4.93 -10.42
C ALA A 381 4.29 -5.52 -11.59
N ALA A 382 4.31 -6.85 -11.76
CA ALA A 382 4.90 -7.45 -12.95
C ALA A 382 4.04 -7.20 -14.19
N MET A 383 4.66 -7.06 -15.36
CA MET A 383 3.97 -6.71 -16.61
C MET A 383 2.89 -7.73 -17.02
N SER A 384 3.16 -9.03 -16.89
CA SER A 384 2.18 -10.09 -17.20
C SER A 384 0.89 -9.96 -16.38
N LEU A 385 1.03 -9.61 -15.10
CA LEU A 385 -0.08 -9.38 -14.19
C LEU A 385 -0.86 -8.11 -14.57
N ILE A 386 -0.17 -7.01 -14.87
CA ILE A 386 -0.79 -5.74 -15.31
C ILE A 386 -1.66 -6.01 -16.55
N ASN A 387 -1.10 -6.67 -17.56
CA ASN A 387 -1.79 -6.97 -18.81
C ASN A 387 -2.97 -7.92 -18.61
N THR A 388 -2.83 -8.92 -17.72
CA THR A 388 -3.90 -9.86 -17.41
C THR A 388 -5.08 -9.16 -16.74
N VAL A 389 -4.81 -8.34 -15.72
CA VAL A 389 -5.86 -7.57 -15.03
C VAL A 389 -6.49 -6.56 -15.99
N GLY A 390 -5.68 -5.90 -16.83
CA GLY A 390 -6.15 -4.91 -17.79
C GLY A 390 -7.06 -5.53 -18.83
N PHE A 391 -6.70 -6.70 -19.37
CA PHE A 391 -7.53 -7.44 -20.30
C PHE A 391 -8.88 -7.83 -19.68
N VAL A 392 -8.86 -8.44 -18.48
CA VAL A 392 -10.06 -8.88 -17.77
C VAL A 392 -10.97 -7.72 -17.41
N ALA A 393 -10.43 -6.68 -16.77
CA ALA A 393 -11.22 -5.58 -16.21
C ALA A 393 -11.69 -4.57 -17.27
N SER A 394 -10.99 -4.45 -18.42
CA SER A 394 -11.38 -3.51 -19.48
C SER A 394 -12.60 -3.95 -20.28
N GLY A 395 -12.86 -5.26 -20.35
CA GLY A 395 -13.93 -5.78 -21.20
C GLY A 395 -13.66 -5.62 -22.69
N GLY A 396 -12.38 -5.50 -23.08
CA GLY A 396 -11.98 -5.18 -24.45
C GLY A 396 -12.30 -3.75 -24.88
N LEU A 397 -12.72 -2.88 -23.96
CA LEU A 397 -12.99 -1.47 -24.24
C LEU A 397 -11.74 -0.61 -24.02
N PRO A 398 -11.50 0.40 -24.87
CA PRO A 398 -10.41 1.36 -24.63
C PRO A 398 -10.71 2.21 -23.39
N ALA A 399 -9.65 2.59 -22.67
CA ALA A 399 -9.78 3.42 -21.47
C ALA A 399 -10.34 4.82 -21.76
N GLY A 400 -9.92 5.45 -22.87
CA GLY A 400 -10.27 6.83 -23.18
C GLY A 400 -9.89 7.79 -22.05
N ARG A 401 -10.81 8.69 -21.66
CA ARG A 401 -10.58 9.68 -20.58
C ARG A 401 -10.89 9.15 -19.16
N LEU A 402 -10.75 7.84 -18.94
CA LEU A 402 -11.14 7.18 -17.68
C LEU A 402 -10.58 7.86 -16.43
N LEU A 403 -9.26 8.07 -16.35
CA LEU A 403 -8.60 8.68 -15.18
C LEU A 403 -9.16 10.07 -14.87
N GLN A 404 -9.34 10.90 -15.91
CA GLN A 404 -9.90 12.24 -15.76
C GLN A 404 -11.34 12.19 -15.21
N ARG A 405 -12.17 11.25 -15.70
CA ARG A 405 -13.56 11.09 -15.24
C ARG A 405 -13.65 10.52 -13.83
N LEU A 406 -12.74 9.64 -13.42
CA LEU A 406 -12.68 9.14 -12.04
C LEU A 406 -12.28 10.25 -11.06
N GLU A 407 -11.36 11.16 -11.42
CA GLU A 407 -11.08 12.35 -10.59
C GLU A 407 -12.32 13.27 -10.51
N SER A 408 -13.07 13.47 -11.60
CA SER A 408 -14.33 14.22 -11.52
C SER A 408 -15.36 13.54 -10.60
N LEU A 409 -15.31 12.21 -10.47
CA LEU A 409 -16.19 11.47 -9.57
C LEU A 409 -15.78 11.66 -8.11
N ILE A 410 -14.47 11.71 -7.84
CA ILE A 410 -13.96 12.13 -6.53
C ILE A 410 -14.47 13.53 -6.20
N GLU A 411 -14.35 14.49 -7.11
CA GLU A 411 -14.81 15.86 -6.87
C GLU A 411 -16.30 15.90 -6.51
N LYS A 412 -17.13 15.15 -7.24
CA LYS A 412 -18.56 15.02 -6.96
C LYS A 412 -18.84 14.48 -5.55
N VAL A 413 -18.15 13.41 -5.14
CA VAL A 413 -18.30 12.82 -3.80
C VAL A 413 -17.75 13.75 -2.72
N HIS A 414 -16.64 14.45 -2.99
CA HIS A 414 -16.05 15.42 -2.08
C HIS A 414 -17.00 16.57 -1.75
N ARG A 415 -17.72 17.11 -2.76
CA ARG A 415 -18.69 18.20 -2.59
C ARG A 415 -19.84 17.88 -1.62
N GLN A 416 -20.17 16.60 -1.41
CA GLN A 416 -21.19 16.22 -0.43
C GLN A 416 -20.75 16.44 1.02
N ALA A 417 -19.45 16.34 1.30
CA ALA A 417 -18.92 16.47 2.65
C ALA A 417 -17.46 16.99 2.65
N PRO A 418 -17.25 18.25 2.20
CA PRO A 418 -15.90 18.80 2.02
C PRO A 418 -15.14 18.94 3.35
N HIS A 419 -15.88 19.20 4.44
CA HIS A 419 -15.34 19.35 5.80
C HIS A 419 -14.60 18.11 6.33
N LEU A 420 -14.82 16.93 5.73
CA LEU A 420 -14.13 15.70 6.12
C LEU A 420 -12.69 15.65 5.60
N GLY A 421 -12.37 16.37 4.52
CA GLY A 421 -11.04 16.37 3.90
C GLY A 421 -10.55 14.97 3.55
N LEU A 422 -11.43 14.10 3.03
CA LEU A 422 -11.13 12.68 2.79
C LEU A 422 -10.08 12.48 1.69
N PHE A 423 -10.14 13.27 0.62
CA PHE A 423 -9.36 13.08 -0.60
C PHE A 423 -8.02 13.84 -0.62
N GLY A 424 -7.58 14.29 0.57
CA GLY A 424 -6.33 15.03 0.72
C GLY A 424 -6.45 16.51 0.33
N PRO A 425 -5.34 17.26 0.43
CA PRO A 425 -5.31 18.71 0.29
C PRO A 425 -5.53 19.19 -1.14
N LEU A 426 -5.34 18.35 -2.15
CA LEU A 426 -5.60 18.69 -3.56
C LEU A 426 -7.04 19.16 -3.79
N TYR A 427 -7.99 18.62 -3.02
CA TYR A 427 -9.42 18.93 -3.13
C TYR A 427 -9.88 20.09 -2.24
N GLU A 428 -8.97 20.72 -1.49
CA GLU A 428 -9.28 21.93 -0.74
C GLU A 428 -9.53 23.12 -1.67
N ALA A 429 -10.46 24.00 -1.32
CA ALA A 429 -10.82 25.16 -2.14
C ALA A 429 -9.62 26.08 -2.47
N ALA A 430 -8.62 26.15 -1.57
CA ALA A 430 -7.39 26.91 -1.78
C ALA A 430 -6.53 26.36 -2.94
N ASN A 431 -6.72 25.09 -3.32
CA ASN A 431 -5.92 24.38 -4.31
C ASN A 431 -6.69 24.11 -5.62
N ALA A 432 -7.79 24.81 -5.88
CA ALA A 432 -8.61 24.62 -7.08
C ALA A 432 -7.82 24.76 -8.40
N ARG A 433 -6.80 25.62 -8.43
CA ARG A 433 -5.91 25.77 -9.60
C ARG A 433 -5.06 24.53 -9.84
N GLN A 434 -4.53 23.92 -8.78
CA GLN A 434 -3.78 22.67 -8.89
C GLN A 434 -4.69 21.53 -9.35
N LEU A 435 -5.89 21.42 -8.80
CA LEU A 435 -6.89 20.43 -9.22
C LEU A 435 -7.26 20.57 -10.71
N PHE A 436 -7.47 21.79 -11.20
CA PHE A 436 -7.73 22.02 -12.62
C PHE A 436 -6.58 21.55 -13.51
N ARG A 437 -5.33 21.82 -13.10
CA ARG A 437 -4.13 21.36 -13.82
C ARG A 437 -4.02 19.84 -13.83
N GLU A 438 -4.36 19.17 -12.73
CA GLU A 438 -4.42 17.71 -12.66
C GLU A 438 -5.43 17.14 -13.66
N HIS A 439 -6.64 17.72 -13.74
CA HIS A 439 -7.63 17.30 -14.74
C HIS A 439 -7.15 17.52 -16.18
N GLU A 440 -6.48 18.63 -16.46
CA GLU A 440 -5.91 18.90 -17.78
C GLU A 440 -4.78 17.92 -18.12
N HIS A 441 -3.91 17.64 -17.15
CA HIS A 441 -2.83 16.66 -17.25
C HIS A 441 -3.38 15.27 -17.60
N LEU A 442 -4.37 14.78 -16.85
CA LEU A 442 -5.05 13.52 -17.11
C LEU A 442 -5.76 13.48 -18.47
N GLY A 443 -6.32 14.62 -18.90
CA GLY A 443 -6.91 14.76 -20.23
C GLY A 443 -5.88 14.61 -21.36
N LYS A 444 -4.66 15.10 -21.15
CA LYS A 444 -3.53 14.97 -22.09
C LYS A 444 -2.93 13.56 -22.09
N MET A 445 -2.88 12.90 -20.93
CA MET A 445 -2.48 11.49 -20.84
C MET A 445 -3.40 10.60 -21.67
N ALA A 446 -4.72 10.82 -21.61
CA ALA A 446 -5.69 10.07 -22.41
C ALA A 446 -5.52 10.24 -23.94
N THR A 447 -4.82 11.30 -24.39
CA THR A 447 -4.50 11.52 -25.80
C THR A 447 -3.08 11.07 -26.18
N GLY A 448 -2.33 10.49 -25.24
CA GLY A 448 -0.92 10.11 -25.43
C GLY A 448 0.03 11.32 -25.54
N ALA A 449 -0.39 12.52 -25.13
CA ALA A 449 0.44 13.72 -25.20
C ALA A 449 1.44 13.82 -24.03
N ILE A 450 1.25 12.99 -23.01
CA ILE A 450 2.14 12.86 -21.85
C ILE A 450 2.41 11.37 -21.69
N GLU A 451 3.67 10.97 -21.83
CA GLU A 451 4.09 9.57 -21.78
C GLU A 451 4.63 9.18 -20.40
N HIS A 452 5.11 10.14 -19.62
CA HIS A 452 5.75 9.89 -18.34
C HIS A 452 5.12 10.68 -17.21
N GLU A 453 4.76 9.96 -16.15
CA GLU A 453 4.25 10.51 -14.90
C GLU A 453 5.07 9.94 -13.73
N ASP A 454 5.32 10.79 -12.73
CA ASP A 454 5.98 10.36 -11.50
C ASP A 454 5.14 9.27 -10.80
N ILE A 455 5.83 8.30 -10.23
CA ILE A 455 5.20 7.19 -9.51
C ILE A 455 4.48 7.68 -8.25
N ALA A 456 4.96 8.77 -7.64
CA ALA A 456 4.33 9.39 -6.48
C ALA A 456 2.94 9.97 -6.82
N ASP A 457 2.79 10.67 -7.95
CA ASP A 457 1.50 11.22 -8.39
C ASP A 457 0.50 10.10 -8.72
N ARG A 458 0.94 9.06 -9.43
CA ARG A 458 0.13 7.86 -9.72
C ARG A 458 -0.33 7.14 -8.45
N THR A 459 0.55 7.01 -7.47
CA THR A 459 0.23 6.35 -6.19
C THR A 459 -0.75 7.18 -5.36
N ALA A 460 -0.55 8.50 -5.28
CA ALA A 460 -1.47 9.38 -4.59
C ALA A 460 -2.87 9.38 -5.23
N ARG A 461 -2.93 9.31 -6.57
CA ARG A 461 -4.18 9.09 -7.32
C ARG A 461 -4.86 7.79 -6.93
N MET A 462 -4.14 6.68 -6.89
CA MET A 462 -4.70 5.39 -6.47
C MET A 462 -5.20 5.39 -5.01
N HIS A 463 -4.52 6.10 -4.10
CA HIS A 463 -5.03 6.30 -2.74
C HIS A 463 -6.35 7.08 -2.72
N ARG A 464 -6.52 8.09 -3.58
CA ARG A 464 -7.80 8.81 -3.72
C ARG A 464 -8.90 7.90 -4.29
N TYR A 465 -8.60 7.06 -5.28
CA TYR A 465 -9.58 6.09 -5.81
C TYR A 465 -9.97 5.03 -4.78
N THR A 466 -9.03 4.57 -3.95
CA THR A 466 -9.34 3.68 -2.84
C THR A 466 -10.27 4.37 -1.84
N THR A 467 -9.95 5.60 -1.47
CA THR A 467 -10.80 6.43 -0.58
C THR A 467 -12.19 6.67 -1.19
N LEU A 468 -12.28 6.82 -2.51
CA LEU A 468 -13.56 6.99 -3.22
C LEU A 468 -14.41 5.74 -3.07
N LEU A 469 -13.83 4.55 -3.30
CA LEU A 469 -14.54 3.28 -3.17
C LEU A 469 -15.04 3.07 -1.74
N GLU A 470 -14.20 3.29 -0.73
CA GLU A 470 -14.58 3.21 0.68
C GLU A 470 -15.72 4.17 1.05
N ARG A 471 -15.69 5.38 0.49
CA ARG A 471 -16.72 6.39 0.72
C ARG A 471 -18.03 6.03 0.01
N LEU A 472 -17.97 5.53 -1.23
CA LEU A 472 -19.16 5.10 -1.96
C LEU A 472 -19.83 3.92 -1.27
N MET A 473 -19.07 2.93 -0.78
CA MET A 473 -19.61 1.84 0.05
C MET A 473 -20.27 2.37 1.33
N PHE A 474 -19.65 3.35 2.00
CA PHE A 474 -20.25 3.96 3.19
C PHE A 474 -21.58 4.68 2.91
N LEU A 475 -21.76 5.20 1.69
CA LEU A 475 -22.97 5.94 1.30
C LEU A 475 -24.12 5.03 0.84
N VAL A 476 -23.91 3.71 0.71
CA VAL A 476 -24.99 2.78 0.32
C VAL A 476 -26.09 2.78 1.39
N PRO A 477 -27.35 3.08 1.02
CA PRO A 477 -28.44 3.18 1.98
C PRO A 477 -28.80 1.81 2.58
N ASP A 478 -29.36 1.82 3.79
CA ASP A 478 -30.02 0.68 4.44
C ASP A 478 -29.18 -0.61 4.64
N MET A 479 -27.85 -0.50 4.55
CA MET A 479 -26.94 -1.63 4.75
C MET A 479 -25.87 -1.31 5.80
N LYS A 480 -25.48 -2.34 6.58
CA LYS A 480 -24.35 -2.21 7.51
C LYS A 480 -23.05 -2.28 6.71
N THR A 481 -22.02 -1.58 7.19
CA THR A 481 -20.66 -1.54 6.61
C THR A 481 -20.12 -2.91 6.16
N GLN A 482 -20.29 -3.95 6.98
CA GLN A 482 -19.80 -5.30 6.67
C GLN A 482 -20.63 -5.98 5.55
N ASP A 483 -21.95 -5.81 5.60
CA ASP A 483 -22.87 -6.39 4.61
C ASP A 483 -22.67 -5.72 3.24
N VAL A 484 -22.44 -4.39 3.22
CA VAL A 484 -22.11 -3.66 1.98
C VAL A 484 -20.84 -4.21 1.34
N LEU A 485 -19.77 -4.39 2.13
CA LEU A 485 -18.50 -4.85 1.61
C LEU A 485 -18.61 -6.22 0.96
N ALA A 486 -19.28 -7.18 1.61
CA ALA A 486 -19.53 -8.50 1.05
C ALA A 486 -20.40 -8.43 -0.21
N ALA A 487 -21.44 -7.60 -0.23
CA ALA A 487 -22.32 -7.44 -1.39
C ALA A 487 -21.60 -6.81 -2.58
N VAL A 488 -20.78 -5.79 -2.36
CA VAL A 488 -19.98 -5.12 -3.40
C VAL A 488 -18.90 -6.07 -3.94
N GLN A 489 -18.24 -6.86 -3.09
CA GLN A 489 -17.29 -7.89 -3.52
C GLN A 489 -17.95 -8.91 -4.44
N GLU A 490 -19.13 -9.41 -4.06
CA GLU A 490 -19.86 -10.39 -4.85
C GLU A 490 -20.36 -9.79 -6.18
N ALA A 491 -20.85 -8.55 -6.16
CA ALA A 491 -21.23 -7.84 -7.37
C ALA A 491 -20.01 -7.60 -8.30
N LEU A 492 -18.83 -7.27 -7.75
CA LEU A 492 -17.62 -7.09 -8.55
C LEU A 492 -17.15 -8.40 -9.20
N ARG A 493 -17.27 -9.55 -8.52
CA ARG A 493 -16.95 -10.86 -9.13
C ARG A 493 -17.78 -11.09 -10.39
N LYS A 494 -19.10 -10.90 -10.29
CA LYS A 494 -20.03 -11.06 -11.43
C LYS A 494 -19.73 -10.06 -12.54
N GLU A 495 -19.42 -8.82 -12.19
CA GLU A 495 -19.05 -7.77 -13.14
C GLU A 495 -17.73 -8.10 -13.87
N LEU A 496 -16.73 -8.67 -13.19
CA LEU A 496 -15.48 -9.11 -13.83
C LEU A 496 -15.67 -10.37 -14.69
N GLU A 497 -16.56 -11.29 -14.31
CA GLU A 497 -16.94 -12.43 -15.15
C GLU A 497 -17.59 -11.96 -16.46
N HIS A 498 -18.49 -10.99 -16.38
CA HIS A 498 -19.12 -10.39 -17.57
C HIS A 498 -18.09 -9.64 -18.43
N SER A 499 -17.29 -8.78 -17.81
CA SER A 499 -16.21 -8.05 -18.48
C SER A 499 -15.22 -8.99 -19.16
N TYR A 500 -14.83 -10.09 -18.51
CA TYR A 500 -13.95 -11.08 -19.13
C TYR A 500 -14.58 -11.73 -20.38
N ALA A 501 -15.86 -12.12 -20.30
CA ALA A 501 -16.57 -12.70 -21.45
C ALA A 501 -16.61 -11.72 -22.64
N ASP A 502 -16.85 -10.43 -22.37
CA ASP A 502 -16.83 -9.38 -23.38
C ASP A 502 -15.42 -9.19 -23.98
N ALA A 503 -14.37 -9.18 -23.15
CA ALA A 503 -12.99 -9.05 -23.60
C ALA A 503 -12.58 -10.19 -24.54
N VAL A 504 -12.94 -11.43 -24.20
CA VAL A 504 -12.70 -12.61 -25.06
C VAL A 504 -13.46 -12.49 -26.37
N ALA A 505 -14.72 -12.05 -26.33
CA ALA A 505 -15.53 -11.88 -27.54
C ALA A 505 -14.95 -10.81 -28.49
N VAL A 506 -14.39 -9.72 -27.95
CA VAL A 506 -13.70 -8.68 -28.72
C VAL A 506 -12.40 -9.21 -29.31
N PHE A 507 -11.59 -9.92 -28.52
CA PHE A 507 -10.32 -10.50 -28.95
C PHE A 507 -10.51 -11.54 -30.07
N ALA A 508 -11.51 -12.42 -29.95
CA ALA A 508 -11.82 -13.46 -30.93
C ALA A 508 -12.21 -12.90 -32.31
N ARG A 509 -12.69 -11.64 -32.39
CA ARG A 509 -13.04 -10.97 -33.65
C ARG A 509 -11.82 -10.37 -34.37
N GLY A 510 -10.60 -10.66 -33.91
CA GLY A 510 -9.39 -10.03 -34.42
C GLY A 510 -9.26 -8.57 -34.00
N GLY A 511 -9.97 -8.17 -32.94
CA GLY A 511 -9.73 -6.88 -32.30
C GLY A 511 -8.28 -6.84 -31.85
N ALA A 512 -7.50 -5.92 -32.42
CA ALA A 512 -6.13 -5.69 -31.99
C ALA A 512 -6.11 -5.46 -30.48
N SER A 513 -5.07 -5.97 -29.81
CA SER A 513 -4.84 -5.78 -28.37
C SER A 513 -5.16 -4.32 -27.97
N PRO A 514 -5.83 -4.06 -26.84
CA PRO A 514 -6.25 -2.72 -26.43
C PRO A 514 -5.13 -1.65 -26.40
N ASP A 515 -3.86 -2.05 -26.39
CA ASP A 515 -2.69 -1.17 -26.50
C ASP A 515 -2.39 -0.66 -27.92
N ALA A 516 -2.95 -1.30 -28.96
CA ALA A 516 -2.63 -1.00 -30.36
C ALA A 516 -3.27 0.32 -30.88
N SER A 517 -4.06 1.04 -30.08
CA SER A 517 -4.80 2.22 -30.53
C SER A 517 -4.13 3.58 -30.23
N LEU A 518 -2.85 3.63 -29.84
CA LEU A 518 -2.12 4.89 -29.70
C LEU A 518 -1.76 5.55 -31.04
N HIS A 519 -1.97 4.86 -32.17
CA HIS A 519 -1.92 5.50 -33.49
C HIS A 519 -3.17 6.37 -33.70
N THR A 520 -3.02 7.63 -33.32
CA THR A 520 -3.98 8.70 -33.62
C THR A 520 -4.43 8.63 -35.09
N PRO A 521 -5.75 8.64 -35.37
CA PRO A 521 -6.21 8.91 -36.71
C PRO A 521 -5.68 10.29 -37.10
N THR A 522 -4.95 10.32 -38.22
CA THR A 522 -4.43 11.53 -38.85
C THR A 522 -5.48 12.63 -38.80
N LYS A 523 -5.14 13.73 -38.10
CA LYS A 523 -5.96 14.93 -37.97
C LYS A 523 -6.48 15.32 -39.36
N ARG A 524 -7.76 15.05 -39.64
CA ARG A 524 -8.48 15.83 -40.65
C ARG A 524 -8.50 17.25 -40.13
N LEU A 525 -7.69 18.10 -40.77
CA LEU A 525 -7.68 19.55 -40.63
C LEU A 525 -9.09 20.07 -40.97
N SER A 526 -9.99 20.11 -39.99
CA SER A 526 -11.19 20.93 -40.09
C SER A 526 -10.77 22.38 -39.89
N SER A 527 -10.96 23.16 -40.94
CA SER A 527 -10.70 24.58 -41.07
C SER A 527 -11.10 25.38 -39.83
N HIS A 528 -10.16 26.23 -39.40
CA HIS A 528 -10.37 27.30 -38.45
C HIS A 528 -11.58 28.16 -38.85
N SER A 529 -12.70 28.00 -38.13
CA SER A 529 -13.73 29.03 -38.04
C SER A 529 -13.22 30.09 -37.04
N THR A 530 -12.69 31.17 -37.60
CA THR A 530 -12.39 32.41 -36.90
C THR A 530 -13.69 33.00 -36.35
N ARG A 531 -13.93 32.87 -35.04
CA ARG A 531 -14.92 33.67 -34.33
C ARG A 531 -14.34 35.06 -34.07
N PRO A 532 -14.94 36.15 -34.59
CA PRO A 532 -14.47 37.49 -34.31
C PRO A 532 -14.96 37.99 -32.95
N HIS A 533 -14.18 38.97 -32.48
CA HIS A 533 -14.31 39.68 -31.24
C HIS A 533 -15.70 40.28 -30.96
N TYR A 534 -16.08 40.10 -29.70
CA TYR A 534 -16.90 40.96 -28.85
C TYR A 534 -17.03 42.41 -29.35
N SER A 535 -18.21 42.79 -29.84
CA SER A 535 -18.61 44.19 -29.96
C SER A 535 -19.87 44.44 -29.11
N LYS A 536 -19.76 45.41 -28.20
CA LYS A 536 -20.86 46.01 -27.46
C LYS A 536 -21.64 46.91 -28.41
N ARG A 537 -22.96 46.79 -28.46
CA ARG A 537 -23.88 47.94 -28.62
C ARG A 537 -25.31 47.57 -28.22
N TYR A 538 -25.89 48.51 -27.48
CA TYR A 538 -27.27 48.61 -27.00
C TYR A 538 -28.30 48.51 -28.13
N SER A 539 -29.45 47.89 -27.88
CA SER A 539 -30.78 48.51 -28.07
C SER A 539 -31.88 47.67 -27.42
N LEU A 540 -32.76 48.36 -26.69
CA LEU A 540 -34.02 47.88 -26.14
C LEU A 540 -35.04 47.65 -27.27
N ASN A 541 -35.96 46.68 -27.11
CA ASN A 541 -37.39 46.99 -27.14
C ASN A 541 -38.28 45.83 -26.67
N ILE A 542 -39.34 46.26 -26.01
CA ILE A 542 -40.39 45.53 -25.29
C ILE A 542 -41.49 45.09 -26.25
N THR A 543 -42.07 43.90 -26.05
CA THR A 543 -43.53 43.66 -26.04
C THR A 543 -43.86 42.19 -25.68
N PRO A 544 -44.80 41.94 -24.75
CA PRO A 544 -45.48 40.66 -24.52
C PRO A 544 -46.92 40.71 -25.10
N PRO A 545 -47.88 39.82 -24.76
CA PRO A 545 -47.88 38.37 -24.46
C PRO A 545 -48.83 37.60 -25.41
N THR A 546 -48.83 36.26 -25.39
CA THR A 546 -50.04 35.51 -25.79
C THR A 546 -50.13 34.16 -25.07
N ASP A 547 -51.17 34.03 -24.26
CA ASP A 547 -51.68 32.82 -23.62
C ASP A 547 -52.32 31.86 -24.64
N SER A 548 -52.16 30.56 -24.42
CA SER A 548 -53.14 29.50 -24.72
C SER A 548 -52.58 28.15 -24.22
N GLN A 549 -53.09 27.64 -23.10
CA GLN A 549 -54.18 26.65 -22.97
C GLN A 549 -53.81 25.18 -23.32
N THR A 550 -53.53 24.40 -22.26
CA THR A 550 -54.03 23.02 -21.93
C THR A 550 -53.62 21.82 -22.83
N PRO A 551 -53.70 20.51 -22.40
CA PRO A 551 -54.39 19.94 -21.23
C PRO A 551 -53.54 18.83 -20.47
N PRO A 552 -54.09 17.81 -19.77
CA PRO A 552 -53.63 17.41 -18.43
C PRO A 552 -52.76 16.13 -18.40
N SER A 553 -51.99 16.01 -17.32
CA SER A 553 -51.15 14.87 -16.98
C SER A 553 -51.97 13.61 -16.70
N ALA A 554 -51.85 12.62 -17.58
CA ALA A 554 -52.23 11.24 -17.29
C ALA A 554 -51.17 10.60 -16.37
N PHE A 555 -51.67 10.01 -15.29
CA PHE A 555 -50.93 9.18 -14.35
C PHE A 555 -50.24 8.01 -15.08
N CYS A 556 -48.91 8.00 -15.09
CA CYS A 556 -48.12 6.81 -15.40
C CYS A 556 -47.62 6.19 -14.09
N ALA A 557 -48.10 4.98 -13.83
CA ALA A 557 -47.60 4.08 -12.80
C ALA A 557 -46.08 3.82 -12.97
N PRO A 558 -45.33 3.55 -11.89
CA PRO A 558 -43.91 3.32 -11.95
C PRO A 558 -43.63 1.96 -12.59
N LYS A 559 -43.20 1.96 -13.86
CA LYS A 559 -42.51 0.81 -14.45
C LYS A 559 -41.20 0.61 -13.69
N ARG A 560 -41.06 -0.57 -13.05
CA ARG A 560 -39.79 -1.08 -12.53
C ARG A 560 -38.73 -1.01 -13.63
N ALA A 561 -37.80 -0.07 -13.50
CA ALA A 561 -36.58 -0.03 -14.29
C ALA A 561 -35.61 -1.09 -13.76
N SER A 562 -35.80 -2.31 -14.23
CA SER A 562 -34.81 -3.39 -14.13
C SER A 562 -34.59 -3.88 -15.55
N THR A 563 -33.48 -3.43 -16.14
CA THR A 563 -32.62 -4.14 -17.11
C THR A 563 -31.68 -3.10 -17.72
N PHE A 564 -30.40 -3.19 -17.38
CA PHE A 564 -29.33 -2.70 -18.24
C PHE A 564 -29.51 -3.30 -19.65
N PRO A 565 -29.31 -2.53 -20.74
CA PRO A 565 -29.55 -3.04 -22.07
C PRO A 565 -28.52 -4.12 -22.42
N GLN A 566 -29.03 -5.33 -22.61
CA GLN A 566 -28.30 -6.49 -23.12
C GLN A 566 -28.13 -6.33 -24.64
N ALA A 567 -26.87 -6.41 -25.08
CA ALA A 567 -26.42 -6.98 -26.35
C ALA A 567 -26.59 -6.23 -27.71
N LEU A 568 -25.41 -5.93 -28.29
CA LEU A 568 -24.98 -6.31 -29.65
C LEU A 568 -25.16 -5.35 -30.84
N LEU A 569 -25.05 -4.05 -30.62
CA LEU A 569 -24.28 -3.20 -31.53
C LEU A 569 -23.27 -2.47 -30.65
N ILE A 570 -22.03 -2.95 -30.64
CA ILE A 570 -20.92 -2.22 -30.02
C ILE A 570 -20.89 -0.88 -30.76
N ASP A 571 -21.41 0.18 -30.13
CA ASP A 571 -21.21 1.53 -30.62
C ASP A 571 -19.70 1.66 -30.81
N PRO A 572 -19.20 1.86 -32.05
CA PRO A 572 -17.77 1.96 -32.32
C PRO A 572 -17.10 3.09 -31.51
N HIS A 573 -17.90 3.90 -30.82
CA HIS A 573 -17.46 4.97 -29.94
C HIS A 573 -17.57 4.67 -28.43
N SER A 574 -17.96 3.45 -28.02
CA SER A 574 -18.01 3.06 -26.60
C SER A 574 -16.60 2.95 -26.01
N ASN A 575 -16.40 3.51 -24.83
CA ASN A 575 -15.14 3.44 -24.08
C ASN A 575 -15.41 3.64 -22.58
N LEU A 576 -14.47 3.19 -21.75
CA LEU A 576 -14.62 3.22 -20.29
C LEU A 576 -14.75 4.65 -19.73
N GLY A 577 -14.16 5.64 -20.41
CA GLY A 577 -14.35 7.06 -20.09
C GLY A 577 -15.80 7.53 -20.24
N ARG A 578 -16.53 7.05 -21.25
CA ARG A 578 -17.97 7.33 -21.40
C ARG A 578 -18.79 6.62 -20.34
N ASP A 579 -18.39 5.41 -19.94
CA ASP A 579 -19.04 4.67 -18.86
C ASP A 579 -18.92 5.40 -17.53
N ALA A 580 -17.71 5.88 -17.20
CA ALA A 580 -17.48 6.75 -16.05
C ALA A 580 -18.31 8.04 -16.13
N GLU A 581 -18.47 8.63 -17.32
CA GLU A 581 -19.33 9.81 -17.53
C GLU A 581 -20.82 9.53 -17.29
N ARG A 582 -21.30 8.33 -17.64
CA ARG A 582 -22.68 7.90 -17.32
C ARG A 582 -22.89 7.84 -15.81
N ILE A 583 -21.93 7.27 -15.06
CA ILE A 583 -21.97 7.24 -13.58
C ILE A 583 -21.92 8.65 -12.98
N LEU A 584 -21.11 9.54 -13.55
CA LEU A 584 -21.04 10.94 -13.13
C LEU A 584 -22.39 11.66 -13.22
N LYS A 585 -23.28 11.24 -14.13
CA LYS A 585 -24.62 11.81 -14.30
C LYS A 585 -25.67 11.21 -13.36
N LEU A 586 -25.43 10.03 -12.76
CA LEU A 586 -26.35 9.41 -11.79
C LEU A 586 -26.39 10.19 -10.48
N GLU A 587 -27.50 10.19 -9.75
CA GLU A 587 -27.55 10.82 -8.43
C GLU A 587 -26.91 9.91 -7.35
N LEU A 588 -26.38 10.51 -6.29
CA LEU A 588 -25.89 9.80 -5.10
C LEU A 588 -27.02 9.70 -4.07
N PRO A 589 -27.14 8.62 -3.28
CA PRO A 589 -26.19 7.50 -3.17
C PRO A 589 -26.32 6.46 -4.30
N PHE A 590 -25.23 5.73 -4.55
CA PHE A 590 -25.17 4.68 -5.57
C PHE A 590 -25.64 3.31 -5.05
N SER A 591 -26.12 2.47 -5.96
CA SER A 591 -26.43 1.06 -5.66
C SER A 591 -25.16 0.22 -5.55
N VAL A 592 -25.27 -0.98 -4.95
CA VAL A 592 -24.17 -1.95 -4.81
C VAL A 592 -23.54 -2.27 -6.17
N GLU A 593 -24.36 -2.48 -7.22
CA GLU A 593 -23.92 -2.80 -8.57
C GLU A 593 -23.16 -1.62 -9.19
N THR A 594 -23.62 -0.40 -8.96
CA THR A 594 -22.95 0.82 -9.45
C THR A 594 -21.59 0.99 -8.75
N VAL A 595 -21.49 0.72 -7.45
CA VAL A 595 -20.22 0.75 -6.71
C VAL A 595 -19.26 -0.34 -7.19
N ALA A 596 -19.75 -1.56 -7.44
CA ALA A 596 -18.96 -2.63 -8.03
C ALA A 596 -18.45 -2.27 -9.43
N PHE A 597 -19.29 -1.65 -10.27
CA PHE A 597 -18.88 -1.16 -11.57
C PHE A 597 -17.79 -0.08 -11.47
N VAL A 598 -17.91 0.86 -10.51
CA VAL A 598 -16.84 1.82 -10.20
C VAL A 598 -15.55 1.11 -9.75
N ALA A 599 -15.64 0.05 -8.95
CA ALA A 599 -14.47 -0.75 -8.55
C ALA A 599 -13.78 -1.41 -9.75
N ARG A 600 -14.53 -1.92 -10.74
CA ARG A 600 -13.97 -2.42 -12.02
C ARG A 600 -13.25 -1.31 -12.78
N LEU A 601 -13.85 -0.12 -12.88
CA LEU A 601 -13.22 1.03 -13.53
C LEU A 601 -11.91 1.45 -12.83
N ILE A 602 -11.87 1.37 -11.50
CA ILE A 602 -10.64 1.65 -10.73
C ILE A 602 -9.58 0.57 -10.98
N LEU A 603 -9.95 -0.71 -11.15
CA LEU A 603 -8.99 -1.76 -11.55
C LEU A 603 -8.31 -1.44 -12.87
N VAL A 604 -9.08 -0.98 -13.87
CA VAL A 604 -8.49 -0.52 -15.15
C VAL A 604 -7.65 0.73 -14.95
N ALA A 605 -8.09 1.68 -14.12
CA ALA A 605 -7.29 2.87 -13.80
C ALA A 605 -5.95 2.52 -13.13
N TRP A 606 -5.93 1.47 -12.30
CA TRP A 606 -4.72 0.95 -11.69
C TRP A 606 -3.77 0.39 -12.75
N THR A 607 -4.24 -0.39 -13.72
CA THR A 607 -3.35 -0.91 -14.79
C THR A 607 -2.74 0.19 -15.65
N LEU A 608 -3.39 1.36 -15.73
CA LEU A 608 -2.84 2.55 -16.41
C LEU A 608 -1.84 3.35 -15.54
N SER A 609 -1.82 3.11 -14.23
CA SER A 609 -1.07 3.93 -13.25
C SER A 609 0.06 3.16 -12.57
N VAL A 610 -0.03 1.84 -12.49
CA VAL A 610 1.00 0.98 -11.88
C VAL A 610 2.26 0.96 -12.74
N GLU A 611 3.42 0.98 -12.10
CA GLU A 611 4.69 0.86 -12.80
C GLU A 611 5.09 -0.62 -12.93
N PRO A 612 5.53 -1.07 -14.12
CA PRO A 612 6.01 -2.42 -14.30
C PRO A 612 7.35 -2.65 -13.57
N VAL A 613 7.58 -3.88 -13.13
CA VAL A 613 8.82 -4.33 -12.50
C VAL A 613 9.56 -5.30 -13.43
N ALA A 614 10.87 -5.14 -13.52
CA ALA A 614 11.79 -6.03 -14.22
C ALA A 614 12.66 -6.79 -13.20
N TRP A 615 12.49 -8.11 -13.16
CA TRP A 615 13.30 -9.07 -12.40
C TRP A 615 14.37 -9.77 -13.25
N GLU A 616 14.19 -9.77 -14.57
CA GLU A 616 15.08 -10.40 -15.54
C GLU A 616 15.58 -9.40 -16.59
N GLU A 617 16.73 -9.69 -17.20
CA GLU A 617 17.26 -8.87 -18.29
C GLU A 617 16.31 -8.91 -19.50
N GLY A 618 15.94 -7.75 -20.01
CA GLY A 618 15.02 -7.62 -21.14
C GLY A 618 13.57 -7.38 -20.74
N GLU A 619 13.20 -7.53 -19.46
CA GLU A 619 11.90 -7.11 -18.97
C GLU A 619 11.79 -5.57 -18.92
N GLN A 620 10.59 -5.05 -19.19
CA GLN A 620 10.31 -3.62 -19.13
C GLN A 620 9.95 -3.20 -17.70
N GLY A 621 10.49 -2.08 -17.23
CA GLY A 621 10.08 -1.45 -15.97
C GLY A 621 11.21 -1.11 -15.02
N ILE A 622 10.85 -0.88 -13.75
CA ILE A 622 11.82 -0.64 -12.67
C ILE A 622 12.60 -1.93 -12.43
N LYS A 623 13.91 -1.86 -12.62
CA LYS A 623 14.82 -2.98 -12.30
C LYS A 623 14.93 -3.13 -10.79
N MET A 624 14.56 -4.31 -10.27
CA MET A 624 14.85 -4.65 -8.88
C MET A 624 16.35 -4.94 -8.71
N LEU A 625 16.86 -4.72 -7.50
CA LEU A 625 18.27 -5.04 -7.20
C LEU A 625 18.49 -6.54 -7.39
N ASP A 626 19.56 -6.88 -8.11
CA ASP A 626 20.05 -8.25 -8.14
C ASP A 626 20.58 -8.62 -6.76
N LEU A 627 19.95 -9.59 -6.10
CA LEU A 627 20.33 -10.04 -4.76
C LEU A 627 21.76 -10.57 -4.73
N ALA A 628 22.26 -11.13 -5.84
CA ALA A 628 23.64 -11.66 -5.93
C ALA A 628 24.69 -10.55 -6.00
N SER A 629 24.30 -9.32 -6.36
CA SER A 629 25.20 -8.16 -6.46
C SER A 629 25.46 -7.45 -5.12
N LEU A 630 24.65 -7.73 -4.10
CA LEU A 630 24.74 -7.10 -2.79
C LEU A 630 25.47 -8.00 -1.78
N PRO A 631 26.16 -7.42 -0.80
CA PRO A 631 26.76 -8.22 0.26
C PRO A 631 25.69 -8.85 1.17
N GLU A 632 25.97 -10.04 1.69
CA GLU A 632 25.04 -10.81 2.55
C GLU A 632 24.55 -10.02 3.79
N LYS A 633 25.38 -9.08 4.28
CA LYS A 633 25.07 -8.25 5.43
C LYS A 633 25.36 -6.79 5.11
N MET A 634 24.30 -5.98 5.22
CA MET A 634 24.34 -4.53 5.09
C MET A 634 23.96 -3.88 6.42
N ILE A 635 24.22 -2.59 6.55
CA ILE A 635 23.89 -1.81 7.73
C ILE A 635 22.87 -0.75 7.34
N MET A 636 21.71 -0.71 8.00
CA MET A 636 20.74 0.37 7.85
C MET A 636 20.90 1.36 9.01
N SER A 637 20.98 2.66 8.72
CA SER A 637 21.25 3.75 9.68
C SER A 637 20.17 4.84 9.73
#